data_AF-A0A815IHH8-F1
#
_entry.id   AF-A0A815IHH8-F1
#
_cell.length_a   1.000
_cell.length_b   1.000
_cell.length_c   1.000
_cell.angle_alpha   90.00
_cell.angle_beta   90.00
_cell.angle_gamma   90.00
#
_symmetry.space_group_name_H-M   'P 1'
#
loop_
_entity.id
_entity.type
_entity.pdbx_description
1 polymer ?
#
loop_
_entity_poly.entity_id
_entity_poly.type
_entity_poly.pdbx_seq_one_letter_code
_entity_poly.pdbx_strand_id
1 'polypeptide(L)'
;METNNLPISIIETEISLNDEHEQINYGQHEVSRNVYIQTNLTAKRLDDELENYQEHIQTIDIGTQTASTDIGIQAASTDIVVDNNVTNERQQARNQRGNARNNSANQPNGTNENVNQEVTRGGRQTGRSEANSNTDRNRSNQRNRQNTKKINKENLKSDGKDPSPILGYAEEPLLPLAQACAPLNDIFHNLSFYVDVALKETPEQPPDGLTINESAAIRLYTIEWDKPHRSLYSTLNYNLKNNDRPALLPFFKYLKLFLTALVKLPCVPPLTVWRGVTMNLSEEFPPGSAMTWWAFSSCTTEMTVLENNMYLGQEGDRTLFSVEAINGRTIKAHSHFVTEDEIALMSGTHMIVQSQLSPAPNLYIIHLKQVEPEMMTLEPPFEGAHIYPKISRPFYRKKRVMIPTCLSIILLIAAVIIGVILGIKSKPTKYVCDNPFELTDATDTGNFPSCAVLGYFDNDTYIDVAIANSNDDTVSVLLGVKEQIFRSTRPATGGGPTSLISVDLNNDQKIDLVVTNNDDDTISVLFGLGNGLFLDAVDYDVGQGPTFVAYGDFNNDGGMDLAITNQDDVTVSILLNNGFGLFPNSTYFSISYVASVILAGDFNGDKIMDLALSFTLNPSVNVFFGIGNGNFSLAPNYSTGYYPISMISTDINNDKNLDLVVSNSDDGSVTILLNNGDGSFTTSTLNSVGIELGFLITADFNSDNNADLAVLDTYAYTVNVLLGYGTGSFLYNISYQLTFDPLYIAAVDFNNDNKLDLAIISNDDYSTTILLGLGNGNFDSDPKDVDTESALWLLSYDFNSDHNQDLALIAQEDDNIIVILGDGNTTFLTPLSNTVAGFPYQVISSDFNNDTKQDVVVINQDDGVLQVLFGHGDGFFNTPVTYKVGKLPSCVVAIDFNSDNILDLAVSTIQDATVVVLFGTTNGTFIIQQTYKFNGSPTCVTSADLDSNGSPDLIVTNTRNNTASIFFNNGSGTFIYSKDYKVGRTPNFLAIGDFNNDNNTDLVIANSGSNNVSILINNGNGSFSNATNYAVGKGPIYVSVGDFNNDTNIDLVVVNGDSDTISVLLGIGNGKFQAQRTYKTGVNPTSVVIGDLNKDNKPDLVVTNSKSDDLSLYVNICEG
;
A
#
# COMPACT_ATOMS: atom_id res chain seq x y z
N MET A 1 -5.12 52.60 45.70
CA MET A 1 -6.11 53.51 46.33
C MET A 1 -7.45 53.27 45.64
N GLU A 2 -8.53 53.71 46.27
CA GLU A 2 -9.78 54.25 45.68
C GLU A 2 -10.15 53.98 44.20
N THR A 3 -11.41 53.67 43.82
CA THR A 3 -12.60 53.05 44.46
C THR A 3 -13.75 53.03 43.44
N ASN A 4 -14.82 52.23 43.71
CA ASN A 4 -16.17 52.38 43.15
C ASN A 4 -16.34 52.00 41.64
N ASN A 5 -17.50 51.52 41.16
CA ASN A 5 -18.86 51.49 41.72
C ASN A 5 -19.56 50.12 41.55
N LEU A 6 -20.37 49.73 42.54
CA LEU A 6 -21.52 48.81 42.46
C LEU A 6 -22.78 49.66 42.06
N PRO A 7 -24.08 49.20 42.09
CA PRO A 7 -24.66 47.89 42.50
C PRO A 7 -25.90 47.37 41.70
N ILE A 8 -26.49 46.23 42.14
CA ILE A 8 -27.96 45.93 42.22
C ILE A 8 -28.73 45.65 40.88
N SER A 9 -29.72 44.73 40.78
CA SER A 9 -30.22 43.60 41.62
C SER A 9 -31.36 42.80 40.91
N ILE A 10 -32.01 41.87 41.65
CA ILE A 10 -33.23 41.07 41.34
C ILE A 10 -32.92 39.80 40.51
N ILE A 11 -32.97 38.57 41.04
CA ILE A 11 -33.96 37.82 41.87
C ILE A 11 -35.14 37.29 41.05
N GLU A 12 -35.17 35.98 40.78
CA GLU A 12 -36.24 35.12 41.31
C GLU A 12 -35.76 33.67 41.47
N THR A 13 -36.42 32.92 42.35
CA THR A 13 -36.11 31.53 42.70
C THR A 13 -37.37 30.71 42.65
N GLU A 14 -37.32 29.47 42.19
CA GLU A 14 -38.21 28.45 42.77
C GLU A 14 -37.57 27.07 42.82
N ILE A 15 -38.08 26.23 43.71
CA ILE A 15 -37.52 24.94 44.12
C ILE A 15 -38.59 23.88 43.93
N SER A 16 -38.22 22.72 43.37
CA SER A 16 -39.07 21.53 43.37
C SER A 16 -38.26 20.32 43.86
N LEU A 17 -38.36 20.04 45.15
CA LEU A 17 -37.87 18.80 45.76
C LEU A 17 -38.81 17.63 45.42
N ASN A 18 -38.25 16.43 45.32
CA ASN A 18 -38.89 15.21 45.83
C ASN A 18 -37.81 14.14 46.04
N ASP A 19 -37.51 13.84 47.29
CA ASP A 19 -36.81 12.62 47.70
C ASP A 19 -37.76 11.41 47.61
N GLU A 20 -37.23 10.20 47.47
CA GLU A 20 -37.23 9.24 48.60
C GLU A 20 -36.33 8.00 48.31
N HIS A 21 -35.33 7.81 49.17
CA HIS A 21 -34.71 6.56 49.64
C HIS A 21 -34.51 5.34 48.71
N GLU A 22 -33.23 4.91 48.57
CA GLU A 22 -32.74 3.80 49.41
C GLU A 22 -31.20 3.87 49.65
N GLN A 23 -30.67 3.06 50.59
CA GLN A 23 -29.35 3.26 51.24
C GLN A 23 -28.90 1.98 52.00
N ILE A 24 -27.62 1.67 52.28
CA ILE A 24 -26.29 2.27 52.01
C ILE A 24 -25.26 1.11 51.88
N ASN A 25 -24.09 1.31 51.24
CA ASN A 25 -22.78 1.25 51.95
C ASN A 25 -21.52 1.48 51.07
N TYR A 26 -20.87 2.62 51.33
CA TYR A 26 -19.43 2.95 51.32
C TYR A 26 -18.35 2.03 50.71
N GLY A 27 -17.48 2.68 49.94
CA GLY A 27 -16.10 2.26 49.62
C GLY A 27 -15.32 3.38 48.91
N GLN A 28 -14.92 4.45 49.62
CA GLN A 28 -14.18 5.59 49.05
C GLN A 28 -12.67 5.33 48.94
N HIS A 29 -12.00 5.96 47.96
CA HIS A 29 -10.93 6.90 48.28
C HIS A 29 -10.75 8.00 47.19
N GLU A 30 -10.37 9.19 47.65
CA GLU A 30 -10.14 10.43 46.87
C GLU A 30 -8.72 10.45 46.24
N VAL A 31 -8.44 10.96 45.03
CA VAL A 31 -8.76 12.22 44.30
C VAL A 31 -7.70 13.35 44.46
N SER A 32 -7.26 13.86 43.30
CA SER A 32 -6.59 15.17 43.02
C SER A 32 -5.09 15.41 43.28
N ARG A 33 -4.41 15.76 42.17
CA ARG A 33 -3.55 16.95 41.92
C ARG A 33 -2.45 17.36 42.92
N ASN A 34 -1.28 17.74 42.38
CA ASN A 34 -0.67 19.04 42.70
C ASN A 34 0.28 19.57 41.62
N VAL A 35 0.56 20.88 41.66
CA VAL A 35 1.26 21.65 40.62
C VAL A 35 2.73 21.95 41.00
N TYR A 36 3.59 22.12 39.99
CA TYR A 36 5.00 22.50 40.13
C TYR A 36 5.22 23.85 40.85
N ILE A 37 6.21 23.90 41.75
CA ILE A 37 7.02 25.10 42.03
C ILE A 37 8.49 24.68 42.23
N GLN A 38 9.40 25.14 41.37
CA GLN A 38 10.84 25.09 41.65
C GLN A 38 11.32 26.34 42.39
N THR A 39 12.21 26.16 43.37
CA THR A 39 13.21 27.19 43.74
C THR A 39 14.54 26.54 44.12
N ASN A 40 15.58 26.78 43.32
CA ASN A 40 16.96 26.43 43.64
C ASN A 40 17.61 27.45 44.57
N LEU A 41 18.43 27.02 45.55
CA LEU A 41 19.45 27.88 46.16
C LEU A 41 20.54 27.07 46.91
N THR A 42 21.81 27.31 46.57
CA THR A 42 22.98 26.57 47.06
C THR A 42 23.80 27.32 48.13
N ALA A 43 24.25 26.67 49.21
CA ALA A 43 25.21 27.27 50.16
C ALA A 43 26.11 26.29 50.97
N LYS A 44 27.19 25.82 50.34
CA LYS A 44 28.60 25.86 50.83
C LYS A 44 28.93 25.93 52.37
N ARG A 45 29.24 24.76 52.96
CA ARG A 45 30.48 24.35 53.69
C ARG A 45 31.10 25.20 54.86
N LEU A 46 31.52 24.49 55.94
CA LEU A 46 32.39 24.85 57.11
C LEU A 46 31.77 25.80 58.16
N ASP A 47 31.95 25.69 59.50
CA ASP A 47 32.42 24.66 60.48
C ASP A 47 31.70 25.00 61.85
N ASP A 48 31.99 24.59 63.10
CA ASP A 48 33.07 23.86 63.83
C ASP A 48 32.54 23.37 65.22
N GLU A 49 33.42 22.83 66.10
CA GLU A 49 33.27 22.50 67.56
C GLU A 49 32.31 21.32 67.94
N LEU A 50 32.81 20.11 68.29
CA LEU A 50 33.32 19.60 69.60
C LEU A 50 32.19 19.08 70.58
N GLU A 51 32.32 17.99 71.38
CA GLU A 51 33.49 17.23 71.87
C GLU A 51 33.21 15.74 72.31
N ASN A 52 34.19 14.83 72.09
CA ASN A 52 34.57 13.52 72.72
C ASN A 52 33.59 12.49 73.38
N TYR A 53 33.67 11.21 72.93
CA TYR A 53 34.39 10.06 73.58
C TYR A 53 34.19 8.76 72.74
N GLN A 54 35.18 8.20 72.01
CA GLN A 54 36.22 7.20 72.42
C GLN A 54 35.66 5.80 72.80
N GLU A 55 36.06 4.61 72.29
CA GLU A 55 37.09 4.12 71.30
C GLU A 55 36.55 2.85 70.51
N HIS A 56 37.22 1.83 69.92
CA HIS A 56 38.61 1.27 69.95
C HIS A 56 38.86 0.21 68.81
N ILE A 57 40.04 0.24 68.12
CA ILE A 57 41.00 -0.88 67.78
C ILE A 57 40.49 -2.26 67.21
N GLN A 58 41.08 -2.94 66.17
CA GLN A 58 42.30 -2.77 65.33
C GLN A 58 42.40 -3.75 64.09
N THR A 59 42.98 -3.31 62.93
CA THR A 59 43.94 -3.98 61.96
C THR A 59 43.77 -5.45 61.43
N ILE A 60 44.33 -5.97 60.30
CA ILE A 60 45.27 -5.50 59.22
C ILE A 60 45.15 -6.34 57.89
N ASP A 61 45.25 -5.63 56.74
CA ASP A 61 45.96 -5.82 55.44
C ASP A 61 46.42 -7.19 54.78
N ILE A 62 46.63 -7.13 53.43
CA ILE A 62 47.39 -7.96 52.43
C ILE A 62 46.94 -9.38 51.97
N GLY A 63 46.29 -9.46 50.78
CA GLY A 63 46.91 -9.90 49.49
C GLY A 63 47.15 -11.40 49.05
N THR A 64 46.91 -11.62 47.74
CA THR A 64 47.55 -12.59 46.78
C THR A 64 47.21 -14.10 46.68
N GLN A 65 46.83 -14.50 45.44
CA GLN A 65 47.20 -15.70 44.64
C GLN A 65 46.79 -17.16 44.97
N THR A 66 46.50 -17.88 43.85
CA THR A 66 46.71 -19.33 43.56
C THR A 66 45.95 -20.44 44.31
N ALA A 67 44.95 -21.01 43.62
CA ALA A 67 44.88 -22.39 43.09
C ALA A 67 44.85 -23.66 44.00
N SER A 68 44.14 -24.66 43.44
CA SER A 68 44.40 -26.12 43.46
C SER A 68 43.62 -27.08 44.39
N THR A 69 43.23 -28.21 43.77
CA THR A 69 42.97 -29.57 44.29
C THR A 69 41.84 -29.85 45.30
N ASP A 70 40.78 -30.48 44.78
CA ASP A 70 40.36 -31.85 45.09
C ASP A 70 40.62 -32.43 46.50
N ILE A 71 39.53 -32.75 47.22
CA ILE A 71 39.43 -33.98 48.02
C ILE A 71 38.04 -34.59 47.79
N GLY A 72 37.99 -35.80 47.22
CA GLY A 72 36.77 -36.60 47.12
C GLY A 72 36.73 -37.71 48.18
N ILE A 73 35.55 -38.03 48.72
CA ILE A 73 35.33 -39.18 49.61
C ILE A 73 34.04 -39.90 49.19
N GLN A 74 34.12 -41.23 49.00
CA GLN A 74 32.99 -42.13 48.82
C GLN A 74 32.76 -42.99 50.08
N ALA A 75 31.50 -43.12 50.52
CA ALA A 75 30.86 -44.28 51.17
C ALA A 75 29.49 -43.81 51.72
N ALA A 76 28.31 -44.36 51.46
CA ALA A 76 27.79 -45.71 51.18
C ALA A 76 27.01 -46.31 52.37
N SER A 77 25.69 -46.42 52.19
CA SER A 77 24.71 -47.36 52.82
C SER A 77 24.64 -47.52 54.35
N THR A 78 23.45 -47.29 54.93
CA THR A 78 22.57 -48.33 55.55
C THR A 78 21.23 -47.73 56.02
N ASP A 79 20.09 -48.32 55.63
CA ASP A 79 19.17 -49.13 56.47
C ASP A 79 19.12 -48.84 58.01
N ILE A 80 18.00 -48.91 58.75
CA ILE A 80 16.71 -49.62 58.53
C ILE A 80 15.58 -49.14 59.51
N VAL A 81 14.30 -49.17 59.07
CA VAL A 81 12.99 -49.41 59.80
C VAL A 81 12.67 -48.78 61.17
N VAL A 82 11.43 -48.24 61.33
CA VAL A 82 10.40 -48.65 62.36
C VAL A 82 9.00 -48.05 62.06
N ASP A 83 7.95 -48.85 62.25
CA ASP A 83 6.52 -48.56 62.05
C ASP A 83 5.87 -47.52 63.01
N ASN A 84 4.63 -47.05 62.70
CA ASN A 84 3.41 -47.48 63.44
C ASN A 84 2.02 -46.91 62.96
N ASN A 85 1.23 -47.80 62.31
CA ASN A 85 -0.06 -48.36 62.79
C ASN A 85 -1.49 -47.78 62.49
N VAL A 86 -2.48 -48.71 62.48
CA VAL A 86 -3.98 -48.60 62.47
C VAL A 86 -4.64 -48.04 61.19
N THR A 87 -5.15 -48.80 60.19
CA THR A 87 -6.28 -49.79 60.09
C THR A 87 -7.71 -49.17 60.12
N ASN A 88 -8.74 -49.67 59.41
CA ASN A 88 -9.09 -51.07 59.06
C ASN A 88 -10.14 -51.24 57.90
N GLU A 89 -10.40 -52.50 57.48
CA GLU A 89 -11.48 -53.03 56.58
C GLU A 89 -11.42 -52.77 55.03
N ARG A 90 -11.82 -53.69 54.12
CA ARG A 90 -11.95 -55.19 54.14
C ARG A 90 -12.04 -55.86 52.73
N GLN A 91 -11.30 -56.96 52.53
CA GLN A 91 -11.60 -58.22 51.81
C GLN A 91 -11.94 -58.35 50.28
N GLN A 92 -11.00 -59.04 49.60
CA GLN A 92 -11.16 -60.27 48.78
C GLN A 92 -11.91 -60.30 47.41
N ALA A 93 -11.47 -61.22 46.54
CA ALA A 93 -12.03 -61.51 45.21
C ALA A 93 -12.53 -62.96 45.06
N ARG A 94 -13.59 -63.20 44.27
CA ARG A 94 -13.97 -64.55 43.76
C ARG A 94 -15.00 -64.57 42.61
N ASN A 95 -14.63 -65.26 41.54
CA ASN A 95 -15.41 -66.19 40.69
C ASN A 95 -16.93 -65.98 40.34
N GLN A 96 -17.17 -66.00 39.01
CA GLN A 96 -18.21 -66.77 38.27
C GLN A 96 -19.69 -66.33 38.21
N ARG A 97 -20.14 -66.16 36.94
CA ARG A 97 -21.43 -66.54 36.31
C ARG A 97 -22.73 -66.65 37.16
N GLY A 98 -23.70 -65.81 36.82
CA GLY A 98 -25.15 -66.03 37.01
C GLY A 98 -25.95 -64.78 36.57
N ASN A 99 -26.74 -64.68 35.50
CA ASN A 99 -27.44 -65.56 34.54
C ASN A 99 -28.98 -65.59 34.73
N ALA A 100 -29.72 -65.16 33.70
CA ALA A 100 -31.20 -65.03 33.59
C ALA A 100 -31.84 -64.02 34.56
N ARG A 101 -32.93 -63.29 34.25
CA ARG A 101 -34.08 -63.45 33.31
C ARG A 101 -34.50 -62.03 32.81
N ASN A 102 -35.36 -61.75 31.82
CA ASN A 102 -36.15 -62.41 30.75
C ASN A 102 -36.73 -61.25 29.85
N ASN A 103 -37.38 -61.37 28.68
CA ASN A 103 -37.78 -62.46 27.77
C ASN A 103 -38.11 -61.89 26.36
N SER A 104 -38.20 -62.75 25.32
CA SER A 104 -39.03 -62.63 24.08
C SER A 104 -38.92 -61.40 23.13
N ALA A 105 -38.98 -61.53 21.78
CA ALA A 105 -38.96 -62.73 20.92
C ALA A 105 -38.77 -62.39 19.40
N ASN A 106 -38.31 -63.39 18.64
CA ASN A 106 -38.61 -63.68 17.22
C ASN A 106 -38.10 -62.81 16.02
N GLN A 107 -37.29 -63.47 15.18
CA GLN A 107 -37.25 -63.38 13.70
C GLN A 107 -38.48 -64.12 13.05
N PRO A 108 -38.73 -64.22 11.71
CA PRO A 108 -37.83 -63.98 10.55
C PRO A 108 -38.45 -63.36 9.25
N ASN A 109 -37.60 -63.24 8.21
CA ASN A 109 -37.82 -63.29 6.75
C ASN A 109 -39.18 -62.91 6.10
N GLY A 110 -39.15 -62.05 5.07
CA GLY A 110 -40.26 -61.84 4.10
C GLY A 110 -39.84 -61.12 2.82
N THR A 111 -40.30 -61.59 1.66
CA THR A 111 -39.88 -61.21 0.29
C THR A 111 -40.90 -60.37 -0.52
N ASN A 112 -40.39 -59.64 -1.52
CA ASN A 112 -41.00 -59.30 -2.83
C ASN A 112 -42.16 -58.27 -2.99
N GLU A 113 -41.90 -57.34 -3.92
CA GLU A 113 -42.73 -56.92 -5.07
C GLU A 113 -44.09 -56.18 -4.97
N ASN A 114 -44.06 -54.94 -5.52
CA ASN A 114 -44.91 -54.41 -6.61
C ASN A 114 -46.37 -53.90 -6.42
N VAL A 115 -46.62 -52.82 -7.19
CA VAL A 115 -47.88 -52.35 -7.83
C VAL A 115 -48.92 -51.53 -7.02
N ASN A 116 -49.11 -50.31 -7.52
CA ASN A 116 -50.25 -49.37 -7.56
C ASN A 116 -51.55 -49.65 -6.80
N GLN A 117 -52.13 -48.57 -6.25
CA GLN A 117 -53.56 -48.26 -6.48
C GLN A 117 -53.86 -46.74 -6.46
N GLU A 118 -54.71 -46.29 -7.39
CA GLU A 118 -55.31 -44.94 -7.44
C GLU A 118 -56.65 -44.89 -6.65
N VAL A 119 -57.52 -43.89 -6.94
CA VAL A 119 -58.99 -43.81 -6.68
C VAL A 119 -59.38 -43.24 -5.29
N THR A 120 -60.15 -42.13 -5.13
CA THR A 120 -60.73 -41.14 -6.09
C THR A 120 -61.22 -39.82 -5.43
N ARG A 121 -61.22 -38.72 -6.22
CA ARG A 121 -62.23 -37.61 -6.38
C ARG A 121 -62.69 -36.68 -5.22
N GLY A 122 -62.66 -35.37 -5.53
CA GLY A 122 -63.71 -34.37 -5.21
C GLY A 122 -63.16 -33.04 -4.64
N GLY A 123 -62.90 -31.98 -5.43
CA GLY A 123 -63.88 -30.96 -5.88
C GLY A 123 -63.77 -29.68 -5.02
N ARG A 124 -63.94 -28.42 -5.48
CA ARG A 124 -64.56 -27.89 -6.72
C ARG A 124 -64.34 -26.36 -6.91
N GLN A 125 -63.76 -25.94 -8.05
CA GLN A 125 -63.88 -24.62 -8.77
C GLN A 125 -63.47 -23.30 -8.02
N THR A 126 -62.97 -22.23 -8.67
CA THR A 126 -62.81 -21.81 -10.09
C THR A 126 -61.39 -21.28 -10.40
N GLY A 127 -60.98 -20.97 -11.65
CA GLY A 127 -61.58 -21.34 -12.94
C GLY A 127 -61.63 -20.30 -14.09
N ARG A 128 -60.58 -19.51 -14.39
CA ARG A 128 -60.39 -18.81 -15.70
C ARG A 128 -58.89 -18.80 -16.10
N SER A 129 -58.43 -19.48 -17.16
CA SER A 129 -58.61 -19.26 -18.63
C SER A 129 -57.81 -18.06 -19.13
N GLU A 130 -56.95 -18.11 -20.15
CA GLU A 130 -56.73 -19.03 -21.30
C GLU A 130 -55.28 -18.81 -21.85
N ALA A 131 -54.65 -19.57 -22.76
CA ALA A 131 -54.98 -20.76 -23.56
C ALA A 131 -53.70 -21.65 -23.76
N ASN A 132 -53.75 -22.72 -24.57
CA ASN A 132 -52.77 -23.81 -24.54
C ASN A 132 -52.19 -24.24 -25.91
N SER A 133 -50.94 -24.73 -25.89
CA SER A 133 -50.27 -25.77 -26.72
C SER A 133 -50.54 -25.95 -28.24
N ASN A 134 -49.50 -26.37 -29.01
CA ASN A 134 -49.43 -27.75 -29.55
C ASN A 134 -48.23 -28.10 -30.49
N THR A 135 -47.52 -29.18 -30.10
CA THR A 135 -47.09 -30.37 -30.90
C THR A 135 -46.20 -30.29 -32.16
N ASP A 136 -45.33 -31.31 -32.24
CA ASP A 136 -44.98 -32.10 -33.44
C ASP A 136 -44.21 -31.48 -34.62
N ARG A 137 -42.92 -31.81 -34.73
CA ARG A 137 -42.46 -32.91 -35.64
C ARG A 137 -40.96 -33.21 -35.56
N ASN A 138 -40.61 -34.48 -35.72
CA ASN A 138 -39.24 -34.93 -35.99
C ASN A 138 -39.26 -36.09 -37.01
N ARG A 139 -38.73 -35.88 -38.23
CA ARG A 139 -38.04 -36.85 -39.12
C ARG A 139 -37.94 -36.41 -40.58
N SER A 140 -36.83 -36.82 -41.23
CA SER A 140 -36.57 -36.92 -42.68
C SER A 140 -36.44 -35.59 -43.45
N ASN A 141 -35.48 -35.40 -44.35
CA ASN A 141 -34.94 -36.36 -45.33
C ASN A 141 -33.41 -36.42 -45.47
N GLN A 142 -32.91 -37.49 -46.09
CA GLN A 142 -31.51 -37.67 -46.47
C GLN A 142 -31.21 -37.25 -47.94
N ARG A 143 -29.90 -37.22 -48.26
CA ARG A 143 -29.24 -37.43 -49.57
C ARG A 143 -29.00 -36.22 -50.51
N ASN A 144 -27.71 -35.88 -50.55
CA ASN A 144 -26.88 -35.65 -51.74
C ASN A 144 -27.14 -34.45 -52.68
N ARG A 145 -26.22 -33.50 -52.59
CA ARG A 145 -25.23 -33.17 -53.65
C ARG A 145 -25.68 -33.46 -55.10
N GLN A 146 -25.98 -32.41 -55.87
CA GLN A 146 -25.04 -31.82 -56.85
C GLN A 146 -25.64 -30.62 -57.60
N ASN A 147 -24.80 -29.60 -57.83
CA ASN A 147 -24.88 -28.57 -58.89
C ASN A 147 -26.10 -27.61 -58.91
N THR A 148 -25.99 -26.31 -59.19
CA THR A 148 -24.83 -25.38 -59.28
C THR A 148 -25.39 -23.95 -59.39
N LYS A 149 -24.81 -22.97 -58.68
CA LYS A 149 -24.40 -21.69 -59.30
C LYS A 149 -23.55 -20.83 -58.36
N LYS A 150 -22.44 -20.34 -58.91
CA LYS A 150 -21.45 -19.45 -58.31
C LYS A 150 -22.06 -18.26 -57.56
N ILE A 151 -21.61 -18.07 -56.32
CA ILE A 151 -21.07 -16.77 -55.87
C ILE A 151 -19.56 -17.02 -55.70
N ASN A 152 -18.72 -16.02 -56.01
CA ASN A 152 -17.29 -16.28 -56.26
C ASN A 152 -16.52 -16.60 -54.97
N LYS A 153 -15.61 -17.58 -55.04
CA LYS A 153 -14.63 -17.90 -53.98
C LYS A 153 -13.30 -17.16 -54.20
N GLU A 154 -13.42 -15.88 -54.55
CA GLU A 154 -12.33 -14.92 -54.78
C GLU A 154 -12.63 -13.69 -53.92
N ASN A 155 -11.61 -13.12 -53.28
CA ASN A 155 -11.65 -12.08 -52.21
C ASN A 155 -11.72 -12.57 -50.74
N LEU A 156 -11.31 -13.81 -50.46
CA LEU A 156 -10.68 -14.16 -49.17
C LEU A 156 -9.31 -14.78 -49.45
N LYS A 157 -8.35 -13.91 -49.76
CA LYS A 157 -6.91 -14.16 -49.70
C LYS A 157 -6.33 -13.08 -48.80
N SER A 158 -5.76 -13.48 -47.67
CA SER A 158 -4.82 -12.67 -46.89
C SER A 158 -3.46 -12.58 -47.61
N ASP A 159 -3.47 -12.14 -48.88
CA ASP A 159 -2.25 -11.76 -49.59
C ASP A 159 -1.68 -10.52 -48.88
N GLY A 160 -0.75 -10.73 -47.94
CA GLY A 160 -0.39 -9.82 -46.86
C GLY A 160 0.11 -8.43 -47.24
N LYS A 161 -0.81 -7.55 -47.65
CA LYS A 161 -0.62 -6.13 -47.95
C LYS A 161 -1.90 -5.33 -47.71
N ASP A 162 -2.07 -4.79 -46.51
CA ASP A 162 -1.77 -3.37 -46.31
C ASP A 162 -1.91 -3.01 -44.81
N PRO A 163 -0.80 -2.85 -44.06
CA PRO A 163 -0.83 -2.39 -42.66
C PRO A 163 -1.02 -0.87 -42.54
N SER A 164 -1.14 -0.13 -43.65
CA SER A 164 -1.27 1.34 -43.62
C SER A 164 -2.47 1.78 -42.77
N PRO A 165 -2.27 2.71 -41.82
CA PRO A 165 -3.32 3.17 -40.91
C PRO A 165 -4.47 3.85 -41.65
N ILE A 166 -5.63 3.90 -40.99
CA ILE A 166 -6.83 4.56 -41.52
C ILE A 166 -6.67 6.07 -41.30
N LEU A 167 -5.95 6.72 -42.22
CA LEU A 167 -5.69 8.16 -42.16
C LEU A 167 -6.92 8.99 -42.57
N GLY A 168 -7.00 10.23 -42.07
CA GLY A 168 -7.99 11.23 -42.45
C GLY A 168 -9.26 11.30 -41.58
N TYR A 169 -9.69 10.22 -40.92
CA TYR A 169 -10.86 10.33 -40.01
C TYR A 169 -10.56 11.20 -38.78
N ALA A 170 -9.30 11.26 -38.34
CA ALA A 170 -8.86 12.11 -37.23
C ALA A 170 -9.01 13.61 -37.54
N GLU A 171 -9.00 13.99 -38.83
CA GLU A 171 -9.16 15.37 -39.32
C GLU A 171 -10.64 15.80 -39.40
N GLU A 172 -11.60 14.86 -39.31
CA GLU A 172 -13.01 15.21 -39.22
C GLU A 172 -13.31 15.91 -37.88
N PRO A 173 -14.20 16.93 -37.86
CA PRO A 173 -14.64 17.54 -36.63
C PRO A 173 -15.43 16.53 -35.78
N LEU A 174 -15.33 16.66 -34.46
CA LEU A 174 -16.21 15.94 -33.54
C LEU A 174 -17.64 16.51 -33.69
N LEU A 175 -18.61 15.65 -33.97
CA LEU A 175 -19.99 16.04 -34.31
C LEU A 175 -21.00 15.25 -33.46
N PRO A 176 -22.17 15.84 -33.14
CA PRO A 176 -23.28 15.10 -32.53
C PRO A 176 -23.70 13.88 -33.38
N LEU A 177 -24.18 12.81 -32.75
CA LEU A 177 -24.36 11.50 -33.38
C LEU A 177 -25.19 11.54 -34.67
N ALA A 178 -26.31 12.26 -34.68
CA ALA A 178 -27.15 12.41 -35.86
C ALA A 178 -26.46 13.13 -37.04
N GLN A 179 -25.48 14.01 -36.77
CA GLN A 179 -24.67 14.68 -37.79
C GLN A 179 -23.48 13.80 -38.21
N ALA A 180 -22.87 13.06 -37.28
CA ALA A 180 -21.81 12.09 -37.55
C ALA A 180 -22.31 10.93 -38.43
N CYS A 181 -23.53 10.46 -38.19
CA CYS A 181 -24.21 9.44 -38.99
C CYS A 181 -24.84 9.96 -40.29
N ALA A 182 -24.89 11.28 -40.53
CA ALA A 182 -25.59 11.83 -41.70
C ALA A 182 -25.13 11.27 -43.06
N PRO A 183 -23.82 11.07 -43.34
CA PRO A 183 -23.34 10.47 -44.60
C PRO A 183 -23.68 8.99 -44.76
N LEU A 184 -24.09 8.31 -43.68
CA LEU A 184 -24.38 6.89 -43.65
C LEU A 184 -25.86 6.56 -43.98
N ASN A 185 -26.76 7.57 -43.99
CA ASN A 185 -28.18 7.37 -44.31
C ASN A 185 -28.41 6.82 -45.74
N ASP A 186 -27.55 7.16 -46.71
CA ASP A 186 -27.63 6.63 -48.08
C ASP A 186 -27.12 5.17 -48.19
N ILE A 187 -26.40 4.68 -47.18
CA ILE A 187 -25.86 3.31 -47.10
C ILE A 187 -26.82 2.39 -46.35
N PHE A 188 -27.52 2.93 -45.35
CA PHE A 188 -28.28 2.17 -44.36
C PHE A 188 -29.75 2.58 -44.29
N HIS A 189 -30.63 1.70 -44.77
CA HIS A 189 -32.08 1.85 -44.62
C HIS A 189 -32.48 1.92 -43.14
N ASN A 190 -33.29 2.92 -42.77
CA ASN A 190 -33.73 3.21 -41.39
C ASN A 190 -32.64 3.59 -40.36
N LEU A 191 -31.40 3.95 -40.76
CA LEU A 191 -30.35 4.34 -39.80
C LEU A 191 -30.81 5.42 -38.80
N SER A 192 -31.54 6.43 -39.27
CA SER A 192 -32.01 7.53 -38.42
C SER A 192 -32.90 7.06 -37.27
N PHE A 193 -33.72 6.01 -37.47
CA PHE A 193 -34.52 5.41 -36.41
C PHE A 193 -33.64 4.74 -35.34
N TYR A 194 -32.58 4.04 -35.75
CA TYR A 194 -31.64 3.43 -34.80
C TYR A 194 -30.77 4.46 -34.07
N VAL A 195 -30.46 5.60 -34.71
CA VAL A 195 -29.84 6.77 -34.04
C VAL A 195 -30.77 7.33 -32.96
N ASP A 196 -32.06 7.53 -33.27
CA ASP A 196 -33.05 8.01 -32.31
C ASP A 196 -33.24 7.02 -31.14
N VAL A 197 -33.20 5.71 -31.40
CA VAL A 197 -33.22 4.66 -30.37
C VAL A 197 -31.97 4.73 -29.48
N ALA A 198 -30.77 4.77 -30.07
CA ALA A 198 -29.51 4.81 -29.32
C ALA A 198 -29.37 6.06 -28.44
N LEU A 199 -29.85 7.23 -28.92
CA LEU A 199 -29.90 8.47 -28.13
C LEU A 199 -30.93 8.38 -26.99
N LYS A 200 -32.08 7.73 -27.21
CA LYS A 200 -33.15 7.60 -26.21
C LYS A 200 -32.87 6.53 -25.15
N GLU A 201 -32.13 5.49 -25.50
CA GLU A 201 -31.69 4.43 -24.57
C GLU A 201 -30.38 4.78 -23.83
N THR A 202 -29.74 5.89 -24.19
CA THR A 202 -28.60 6.45 -23.45
C THR A 202 -29.12 7.31 -22.28
N PRO A 203 -28.59 7.17 -21.05
CA PRO A 203 -28.95 8.04 -19.93
C PRO A 203 -28.70 9.53 -20.21
N GLU A 204 -29.46 10.41 -19.56
CA GLU A 204 -29.25 11.88 -19.66
C GLU A 204 -27.88 12.31 -19.11
N GLN A 205 -27.36 11.56 -18.14
CA GLN A 205 -25.96 11.58 -17.70
C GLN A 205 -25.38 10.17 -17.87
N PRO A 206 -24.63 9.89 -18.95
CA PRO A 206 -23.89 8.64 -19.09
C PRO A 206 -22.71 8.60 -18.09
N PRO A 207 -22.27 7.40 -17.66
CA PRO A 207 -21.06 7.24 -16.87
C PRO A 207 -19.78 7.44 -17.72
N ASP A 208 -18.63 7.16 -17.12
CA ASP A 208 -17.30 7.09 -17.77
C ASP A 208 -16.91 8.37 -18.55
N GLY A 209 -17.35 9.54 -18.07
CA GLY A 209 -17.05 10.85 -18.66
C GLY A 209 -17.59 11.07 -20.08
N LEU A 210 -18.48 10.20 -20.57
CA LEU A 210 -18.98 10.25 -21.94
C LEU A 210 -20.17 11.22 -22.08
N THR A 211 -20.12 12.09 -23.09
CA THR A 211 -21.32 12.82 -23.50
C THR A 211 -22.39 11.87 -24.04
N ILE A 212 -23.66 12.28 -24.01
CA ILE A 212 -24.79 11.53 -24.59
C ILE A 212 -24.49 11.08 -26.04
N ASN A 213 -23.79 11.89 -26.83
CA ASN A 213 -23.45 11.55 -28.22
C ASN A 213 -22.36 10.46 -28.33
N GLU A 214 -21.38 10.47 -27.43
CA GLU A 214 -20.29 9.48 -27.38
C GLU A 214 -20.81 8.13 -26.87
N SER A 215 -21.53 8.14 -25.75
CA SER A 215 -22.22 6.95 -25.23
C SER A 215 -23.21 6.37 -26.24
N ALA A 216 -24.05 7.21 -26.87
CA ALA A 216 -24.99 6.75 -27.89
C ALA A 216 -24.29 6.25 -29.17
N ALA A 217 -23.05 6.67 -29.46
CA ALA A 217 -22.28 6.09 -30.57
C ALA A 217 -21.91 4.62 -30.29
N ILE A 218 -21.53 4.30 -29.05
CA ILE A 218 -21.23 2.93 -28.59
C ILE A 218 -22.52 2.09 -28.49
N ARG A 219 -23.62 2.69 -28.03
CA ARG A 219 -24.93 2.03 -28.04
C ARG A 219 -25.40 1.70 -29.46
N LEU A 220 -25.35 2.68 -30.38
CA LEU A 220 -25.66 2.48 -31.81
C LEU A 220 -24.76 1.42 -32.47
N TYR A 221 -23.51 1.31 -32.01
CA TYR A 221 -22.59 0.30 -32.50
C TYR A 221 -23.00 -1.13 -32.13
N THR A 222 -23.66 -1.34 -30.98
CA THR A 222 -24.00 -2.66 -30.45
C THR A 222 -25.44 -3.12 -30.75
N ILE A 223 -26.33 -2.24 -31.22
CA ILE A 223 -27.69 -2.62 -31.65
C ILE A 223 -27.67 -3.51 -32.92
N GLU A 224 -28.21 -4.73 -32.82
CA GLU A 224 -28.54 -5.56 -33.99
C GLU A 224 -29.79 -5.03 -34.72
N TRP A 225 -29.84 -5.20 -36.05
CA TRP A 225 -30.93 -4.68 -36.90
C TRP A 225 -31.73 -5.81 -37.55
N ASP A 226 -33.01 -5.54 -37.85
CA ASP A 226 -33.90 -6.54 -38.43
C ASP A 226 -33.46 -7.01 -39.83
N LYS A 227 -33.40 -8.34 -39.99
CA LYS A 227 -33.09 -9.00 -41.26
C LYS A 227 -34.21 -8.69 -42.27
N PRO A 228 -33.89 -8.30 -43.51
CA PRO A 228 -32.67 -8.65 -44.25
C PRO A 228 -31.53 -7.61 -44.19
N HIS A 229 -31.64 -6.55 -43.39
CA HIS A 229 -30.64 -5.49 -43.37
C HIS A 229 -29.38 -5.90 -42.59
N ARG A 230 -28.25 -5.24 -42.87
CA ARG A 230 -27.02 -5.36 -42.09
C ARG A 230 -26.93 -4.19 -41.11
N SER A 231 -26.63 -4.49 -39.85
CA SER A 231 -26.35 -3.49 -38.82
C SER A 231 -25.12 -2.64 -39.14
N LEU A 232 -25.01 -1.49 -38.46
CA LEU A 232 -23.82 -0.63 -38.49
C LEU A 232 -22.56 -1.44 -38.14
N TYR A 233 -22.60 -2.20 -37.03
CA TYR A 233 -21.59 -3.18 -36.63
C TYR A 233 -21.09 -4.03 -37.81
N SER A 234 -21.99 -4.78 -38.44
CA SER A 234 -21.64 -5.81 -39.42
C SER A 234 -21.13 -5.25 -40.74
N THR A 235 -21.49 -4.02 -41.07
CA THR A 235 -21.06 -3.33 -42.30
C THR A 235 -19.76 -2.55 -42.09
N LEU A 236 -19.60 -1.88 -40.93
CA LEU A 236 -18.36 -1.21 -40.56
C LEU A 236 -17.20 -2.22 -40.44
N ASN A 237 -17.39 -3.31 -39.68
CA ASN A 237 -16.38 -4.38 -39.57
C ASN A 237 -16.09 -5.08 -40.90
N TYR A 238 -17.03 -5.12 -41.84
CA TYR A 238 -16.77 -5.62 -43.19
C TYR A 238 -15.82 -4.69 -43.95
N ASN A 239 -16.05 -3.37 -43.92
CA ASN A 239 -15.19 -2.41 -44.60
C ASN A 239 -13.80 -2.26 -43.94
N LEU A 240 -13.71 -2.33 -42.61
CA LEU A 240 -12.42 -2.29 -41.88
C LEU A 240 -11.52 -3.49 -42.21
N LYS A 241 -12.11 -4.65 -42.51
CA LYS A 241 -11.40 -5.87 -42.94
C LYS A 241 -11.07 -5.91 -44.43
N ASN A 242 -11.53 -4.92 -45.22
CA ASN A 242 -11.25 -4.83 -46.65
C ASN A 242 -10.14 -3.80 -46.95
N ASN A 243 -9.41 -4.03 -48.04
CA ASN A 243 -8.36 -3.11 -48.50
C ASN A 243 -8.90 -1.92 -49.32
N ASP A 244 -10.23 -1.83 -49.51
CA ASP A 244 -10.90 -0.70 -50.17
C ASP A 244 -11.08 0.47 -49.18
N ARG A 245 -9.97 1.08 -48.77
CA ARG A 245 -9.97 2.21 -47.81
C ARG A 245 -10.92 3.36 -48.21
N PRO A 246 -11.11 3.73 -49.49
CA PRO A 246 -12.15 4.68 -49.90
C PRO A 246 -13.58 4.34 -49.46
N ALA A 247 -13.92 3.05 -49.28
CA ALA A 247 -15.23 2.64 -48.79
C ALA A 247 -15.48 2.99 -47.30
N LEU A 248 -14.42 3.36 -46.55
CA LEU A 248 -14.52 3.86 -45.18
C LEU A 248 -14.81 5.36 -45.10
N LEU A 249 -14.60 6.14 -46.17
CA LEU A 249 -14.79 7.60 -46.15
C LEU A 249 -16.16 8.06 -45.59
N PRO A 250 -17.30 7.43 -45.93
CA PRO A 250 -18.60 7.82 -45.36
C PRO A 250 -18.70 7.59 -43.84
N PHE A 251 -17.88 6.70 -43.29
CA PHE A 251 -17.85 6.35 -41.86
C PHE A 251 -16.93 7.25 -41.04
N PHE A 252 -16.07 8.07 -41.66
CA PHE A 252 -15.02 8.81 -40.93
C PHE A 252 -15.56 9.71 -39.81
N LYS A 253 -16.67 10.42 -40.03
CA LYS A 253 -17.32 11.26 -39.00
C LYS A 253 -17.88 10.47 -37.82
N TYR A 254 -18.45 9.30 -38.10
CA TYR A 254 -18.90 8.38 -37.07
C TYR A 254 -17.72 7.73 -36.32
N LEU A 255 -16.67 7.33 -37.04
CA LEU A 255 -15.43 6.79 -36.47
C LEU A 255 -14.73 7.80 -35.56
N LYS A 256 -14.68 9.09 -35.91
CA LYS A 256 -14.17 10.15 -35.04
C LYS A 256 -14.90 10.16 -33.70
N LEU A 257 -16.22 10.23 -33.71
CA LEU A 257 -17.05 10.23 -32.49
C LEU A 257 -16.90 8.93 -31.68
N PHE A 258 -17.00 7.78 -32.33
CA PHE A 258 -16.92 6.47 -31.69
C PHE A 258 -15.53 6.17 -31.09
N LEU A 259 -14.45 6.58 -31.76
CA LEU A 259 -13.09 6.40 -31.24
C LEU A 259 -12.73 7.39 -30.15
N THR A 260 -13.17 8.65 -30.24
CA THR A 260 -13.06 9.58 -29.10
C THR A 260 -13.82 9.08 -27.88
N ALA A 261 -14.97 8.41 -28.06
CA ALA A 261 -15.67 7.73 -26.98
C ALA A 261 -14.85 6.57 -26.39
N LEU A 262 -14.35 5.63 -27.22
CA LEU A 262 -13.58 4.48 -26.72
C LEU A 262 -12.26 4.85 -26.03
N VAL A 263 -11.61 5.96 -26.41
CA VAL A 263 -10.36 6.41 -25.77
C VAL A 263 -10.58 6.90 -24.35
N LYS A 264 -11.72 7.54 -24.06
CA LYS A 264 -12.10 8.04 -22.73
C LYS A 264 -12.48 6.94 -21.73
N LEU A 265 -12.90 5.77 -22.21
CA LEU A 265 -13.33 4.68 -21.34
C LEU A 265 -12.15 4.10 -20.56
N PRO A 266 -12.38 3.60 -19.33
CA PRO A 266 -11.32 2.99 -18.54
C PRO A 266 -10.75 1.74 -19.22
N CYS A 267 -9.45 1.53 -19.04
CA CYS A 267 -8.80 0.29 -19.42
C CYS A 267 -9.20 -0.82 -18.44
N VAL A 268 -9.43 -2.03 -18.94
CA VAL A 268 -9.45 -3.20 -18.07
C VAL A 268 -8.02 -3.74 -17.90
N PRO A 269 -7.66 -4.34 -16.73
CA PRO A 269 -6.39 -5.01 -16.54
C PRO A 269 -6.13 -6.12 -17.58
N PRO A 270 -4.87 -6.57 -17.75
CA PRO A 270 -4.54 -7.63 -18.70
C PRO A 270 -5.31 -8.93 -18.43
N LEU A 271 -6.26 -9.27 -19.31
CA LEU A 271 -7.20 -10.39 -19.07
C LEU A 271 -7.60 -11.12 -20.35
N THR A 272 -8.07 -12.37 -20.20
CA THR A 272 -8.50 -13.19 -21.35
C THR A 272 -9.95 -12.89 -21.73
N VAL A 273 -10.15 -12.19 -22.86
CA VAL A 273 -11.48 -11.97 -23.45
C VAL A 273 -11.76 -12.96 -24.58
N TRP A 274 -13.04 -13.25 -24.81
CA TRP A 274 -13.49 -14.30 -25.72
C TRP A 274 -14.39 -13.77 -26.85
N ARG A 275 -14.21 -14.29 -28.07
CA ARG A 275 -15.06 -13.93 -29.23
C ARG A 275 -15.38 -15.12 -30.13
N GLY A 276 -16.67 -15.44 -30.27
CA GLY A 276 -17.17 -16.46 -31.19
C GLY A 276 -17.39 -15.97 -32.63
N VAL A 277 -17.09 -16.83 -33.61
CA VAL A 277 -17.38 -16.64 -35.05
C VAL A 277 -17.87 -17.95 -35.68
N THR A 278 -19.01 -17.93 -36.36
CA THR A 278 -19.68 -19.12 -36.95
C THR A 278 -19.09 -19.56 -38.31
N MET A 279 -17.76 -19.68 -38.38
CA MET A 279 -17.04 -20.39 -39.43
C MET A 279 -15.70 -20.92 -38.91
N ASN A 280 -15.09 -21.87 -39.62
CA ASN A 280 -13.72 -22.29 -39.38
C ASN A 280 -12.75 -21.28 -40.02
N LEU A 281 -11.89 -20.66 -39.20
CA LEU A 281 -10.82 -19.74 -39.61
C LEU A 281 -9.42 -20.30 -39.31
N SER A 282 -9.30 -21.55 -38.86
CA SER A 282 -8.05 -22.08 -38.30
C SER A 282 -6.92 -22.24 -39.33
N GLU A 283 -7.26 -22.36 -40.63
CA GLU A 283 -6.27 -22.35 -41.72
C GLU A 283 -5.73 -20.92 -42.02
N GLU A 284 -6.41 -19.87 -41.55
CA GLU A 284 -6.04 -18.46 -41.79
C GLU A 284 -5.13 -17.88 -40.69
N PHE A 285 -5.07 -18.53 -39.51
CA PHE A 285 -4.34 -18.08 -38.32
C PHE A 285 -3.44 -19.19 -37.72
N PRO A 286 -2.33 -19.55 -38.37
CA PRO A 286 -1.39 -20.55 -37.84
C PRO A 286 -0.62 -20.00 -36.62
N PRO A 287 -0.24 -20.85 -35.64
CA PRO A 287 0.62 -20.46 -34.53
C PRO A 287 1.93 -19.80 -34.97
N GLY A 288 2.36 -18.78 -34.23
CA GLY A 288 3.52 -17.92 -34.55
C GLY A 288 3.25 -16.85 -35.62
N SER A 289 2.04 -16.75 -36.18
CA SER A 289 1.70 -15.65 -37.10
C SER A 289 1.28 -14.38 -36.35
N ALA A 290 1.73 -13.23 -36.86
CA ALA A 290 1.30 -11.92 -36.40
C ALA A 290 0.12 -11.42 -37.25
N MET A 291 -0.84 -10.74 -36.61
CA MET A 291 -1.98 -10.09 -37.26
C MET A 291 -2.24 -8.70 -36.66
N THR A 292 -3.07 -7.91 -37.35
CA THR A 292 -3.61 -6.65 -36.82
C THR A 292 -5.12 -6.78 -36.68
N TRP A 293 -5.63 -6.54 -35.47
CA TRP A 293 -7.04 -6.62 -35.11
C TRP A 293 -7.76 -5.33 -35.52
N TRP A 294 -8.14 -5.25 -36.79
CA TRP A 294 -8.89 -4.11 -37.35
C TRP A 294 -10.38 -4.06 -36.97
N ALA A 295 -10.87 -5.02 -36.18
CA ALA A 295 -12.29 -5.17 -35.87
C ALA A 295 -12.64 -4.59 -34.49
N PHE A 296 -13.64 -3.71 -34.41
CA PHE A 296 -14.17 -3.21 -33.13
C PHE A 296 -15.08 -4.25 -32.44
N SER A 297 -14.77 -5.54 -32.54
CA SER A 297 -15.63 -6.59 -31.97
C SER A 297 -15.61 -6.52 -30.45
N SER A 298 -16.80 -6.42 -29.83
CA SER A 298 -16.95 -6.66 -28.41
C SER A 298 -16.64 -8.12 -28.10
N CYS A 299 -15.83 -8.34 -27.08
CA CYS A 299 -15.46 -9.65 -26.56
C CYS A 299 -16.00 -9.77 -25.14
N THR A 300 -16.29 -10.98 -24.67
CA THR A 300 -16.82 -11.17 -23.32
C THR A 300 -15.77 -11.77 -22.40
N THR A 301 -15.77 -11.34 -21.13
CA THR A 301 -15.03 -12.00 -20.03
C THR A 301 -15.71 -13.32 -19.65
N GLU A 302 -17.04 -13.30 -19.64
CA GLU A 302 -17.92 -14.36 -19.17
C GLU A 302 -18.00 -15.56 -20.13
N MET A 303 -17.41 -16.68 -19.73
CA MET A 303 -17.61 -17.96 -20.42
C MET A 303 -19.10 -18.36 -20.43
N THR A 304 -19.85 -17.99 -19.39
CA THR A 304 -21.29 -18.27 -19.27
C THR A 304 -22.12 -17.62 -20.39
N VAL A 305 -21.68 -16.49 -20.95
CA VAL A 305 -22.32 -15.85 -22.11
C VAL A 305 -22.19 -16.72 -23.36
N LEU A 306 -21.06 -17.40 -23.56
CA LEU A 306 -20.83 -18.30 -24.71
C LEU A 306 -21.60 -19.63 -24.61
N GLU A 307 -21.90 -20.06 -23.38
CA GLU A 307 -22.76 -21.22 -23.10
C GLU A 307 -24.25 -20.86 -23.27
N ASN A 308 -24.70 -19.78 -22.62
CA ASN A 308 -26.10 -19.36 -22.59
C ASN A 308 -26.60 -18.80 -23.93
N ASN A 309 -25.80 -18.01 -24.66
CA ASN A 309 -26.14 -17.56 -26.03
C ASN A 309 -25.94 -18.67 -27.09
N MET A 310 -26.00 -19.93 -26.65
CA MET A 310 -25.95 -21.18 -27.43
C MET A 310 -24.69 -21.40 -28.27
N TYR A 311 -23.70 -20.51 -28.28
CA TYR A 311 -22.58 -20.54 -29.22
C TYR A 311 -21.76 -21.83 -29.13
N LEU A 312 -21.40 -22.25 -27.91
CA LEU A 312 -20.70 -23.51 -27.67
C LEU A 312 -21.57 -24.74 -28.02
N GLY A 313 -22.90 -24.61 -28.00
CA GLY A 313 -23.87 -25.67 -28.31
C GLY A 313 -24.32 -25.80 -29.77
N GLN A 314 -23.87 -24.94 -30.70
CA GLN A 314 -24.34 -25.00 -32.11
C GLN A 314 -23.75 -26.18 -32.91
N GLU A 315 -24.45 -26.63 -33.95
CA GLU A 315 -23.91 -27.57 -34.94
C GLU A 315 -23.32 -26.81 -36.15
N GLY A 316 -22.02 -26.99 -36.42
CA GLY A 316 -21.33 -26.39 -37.55
C GLY A 316 -19.91 -25.93 -37.24
N ASP A 317 -19.15 -25.62 -38.30
CA ASP A 317 -17.82 -25.01 -38.23
C ASP A 317 -17.85 -23.67 -37.49
N ARG A 318 -17.06 -23.54 -36.41
CA ARG A 318 -17.00 -22.33 -35.58
C ARG A 318 -15.62 -22.12 -34.94
N THR A 319 -15.22 -20.86 -34.80
CA THR A 319 -13.94 -20.43 -34.26
C THR A 319 -14.14 -19.55 -33.04
N LEU A 320 -13.62 -19.97 -31.89
CA LEU A 320 -13.55 -19.17 -30.68
C LEU A 320 -12.16 -18.55 -30.58
N PHE A 321 -12.08 -17.22 -30.60
CA PHE A 321 -10.87 -16.52 -30.21
C PHE A 321 -10.82 -16.40 -28.69
N SER A 322 -9.68 -16.78 -28.13
CA SER A 322 -9.23 -16.49 -26.77
C SER A 322 -8.16 -15.41 -26.91
N VAL A 323 -8.30 -14.27 -26.25
CA VAL A 323 -7.43 -13.11 -26.47
C VAL A 323 -6.92 -12.60 -25.14
N GLU A 324 -5.62 -12.75 -24.88
CA GLU A 324 -4.92 -12.01 -23.82
C GLU A 324 -4.88 -10.53 -24.26
N ALA A 325 -5.83 -9.75 -23.77
CA ALA A 325 -5.97 -8.33 -24.08
C ALA A 325 -5.30 -7.50 -22.99
N ILE A 326 -4.36 -6.64 -23.38
CA ILE A 326 -3.59 -5.77 -22.47
C ILE A 326 -4.25 -4.39 -22.39
N ASN A 327 -4.79 -3.88 -23.51
CA ASN A 327 -5.43 -2.56 -23.59
C ASN A 327 -6.90 -2.69 -24.05
N GLY A 328 -7.70 -3.47 -23.33
CA GLY A 328 -9.15 -3.56 -23.52
C GLY A 328 -9.87 -2.31 -22.99
N ARG A 329 -11.07 -2.03 -23.51
CA ARG A 329 -11.96 -0.97 -23.01
C ARG A 329 -13.32 -1.54 -22.64
N THR A 330 -13.75 -1.41 -21.40
CA THR A 330 -15.09 -1.87 -21.00
C THR A 330 -16.15 -0.98 -21.63
N ILE A 331 -17.15 -1.58 -22.29
CA ILE A 331 -18.27 -0.85 -22.91
C ILE A 331 -19.62 -1.21 -22.28
N LYS A 332 -19.63 -2.02 -21.21
CA LYS A 332 -20.82 -2.60 -20.55
C LYS A 332 -21.92 -1.56 -20.26
N ALA A 333 -21.57 -0.43 -19.64
CA ALA A 333 -22.55 0.62 -19.32
C ALA A 333 -23.12 1.32 -20.57
N HIS A 334 -22.37 1.33 -21.68
CA HIS A 334 -22.68 2.09 -22.89
C HIS A 334 -23.29 1.24 -24.01
N SER A 335 -23.18 -0.10 -23.94
CA SER A 335 -23.74 -0.99 -24.95
C SER A 335 -25.25 -1.20 -24.82
N HIS A 336 -25.87 -1.75 -25.87
CA HIS A 336 -27.28 -2.17 -25.81
C HIS A 336 -27.49 -3.41 -24.91
N PHE A 337 -26.42 -4.17 -24.61
CA PHE A 337 -26.43 -5.40 -23.80
C PHE A 337 -25.87 -5.15 -22.39
N VAL A 338 -26.40 -4.15 -21.67
CA VAL A 338 -25.90 -3.68 -20.35
C VAL A 338 -25.78 -4.74 -19.24
N THR A 339 -26.33 -5.94 -19.44
CA THR A 339 -26.24 -7.10 -18.53
C THR A 339 -25.09 -8.05 -18.84
N GLU A 340 -24.44 -7.93 -20.01
CA GLU A 340 -23.28 -8.74 -20.41
C GLU A 340 -21.99 -7.92 -20.24
N ASP A 341 -20.91 -8.57 -19.80
CA ASP A 341 -19.58 -7.97 -19.83
C ASP A 341 -19.10 -7.91 -21.29
N GLU A 342 -19.13 -6.71 -21.87
CA GLU A 342 -18.59 -6.43 -23.20
C GLU A 342 -17.33 -5.55 -23.11
N ILE A 343 -16.20 -6.09 -23.59
CA ILE A 343 -14.93 -5.40 -23.75
C ILE A 343 -14.68 -5.12 -25.23
N ALA A 344 -14.52 -3.85 -25.60
CA ALA A 344 -14.08 -3.45 -26.93
C ALA A 344 -12.54 -3.50 -27.02
N LEU A 345 -12.03 -4.12 -28.08
CA LEU A 345 -10.62 -4.03 -28.46
C LEU A 345 -10.44 -2.92 -29.50
N MET A 346 -9.37 -2.12 -29.34
CA MET A 346 -9.07 -1.03 -30.26
C MET A 346 -8.74 -1.54 -31.67
N SER A 347 -9.23 -0.84 -32.70
CA SER A 347 -8.93 -1.20 -34.09
C SER A 347 -7.50 -0.78 -34.45
N GLY A 348 -6.70 -1.74 -34.89
CA GLY A 348 -5.26 -1.55 -35.12
C GLY A 348 -4.38 -2.27 -34.10
N THR A 349 -4.94 -2.88 -33.04
CA THR A 349 -4.15 -3.64 -32.05
C THR A 349 -3.38 -4.79 -32.72
N HIS A 350 -2.09 -4.89 -32.43
CA HIS A 350 -1.25 -5.98 -32.92
C HIS A 350 -1.38 -7.22 -32.02
N MET A 351 -1.44 -8.40 -32.65
CA MET A 351 -1.64 -9.69 -31.98
C MET A 351 -0.69 -10.75 -32.57
N ILE A 352 -0.23 -11.69 -31.76
CA ILE A 352 0.42 -12.93 -32.22
C ILE A 352 -0.47 -14.13 -31.87
N VAL A 353 -0.64 -15.05 -32.82
CA VAL A 353 -1.27 -16.35 -32.55
C VAL A 353 -0.30 -17.21 -31.73
N GLN A 354 -0.57 -17.43 -30.45
CA GLN A 354 0.25 -18.31 -29.61
C GLN A 354 0.03 -19.78 -29.98
N SER A 355 -1.24 -20.20 -30.02
CA SER A 355 -1.60 -21.61 -30.15
C SER A 355 -2.99 -21.80 -30.77
N GLN A 356 -3.26 -23.03 -31.20
CA GLN A 356 -4.51 -23.41 -31.85
C GLN A 356 -4.93 -24.80 -31.36
N LEU A 357 -6.18 -24.95 -30.93
CA LEU A 357 -6.76 -26.20 -30.43
C LEU A 357 -8.06 -26.53 -31.18
N SER A 358 -8.47 -27.81 -31.15
CA SER A 358 -9.79 -28.23 -31.62
C SER A 358 -10.35 -29.29 -30.66
N PRO A 359 -10.93 -28.86 -29.51
CA PRO A 359 -11.34 -29.76 -28.44
C PRO A 359 -12.61 -30.55 -28.76
N ALA A 360 -13.40 -30.12 -29.76
CA ALA A 360 -14.61 -30.79 -30.20
C ALA A 360 -14.78 -30.70 -31.74
N PRO A 361 -15.49 -31.65 -32.39
CA PRO A 361 -15.67 -31.63 -33.84
C PRO A 361 -16.27 -30.32 -34.35
N ASN A 362 -15.58 -29.70 -35.31
CA ASN A 362 -15.92 -28.42 -35.94
C ASN A 362 -15.85 -27.19 -35.00
N LEU A 363 -15.34 -27.33 -33.77
CA LEU A 363 -14.94 -26.22 -32.91
C LEU A 363 -13.42 -26.05 -32.95
N TYR A 364 -12.98 -24.84 -33.25
CA TYR A 364 -11.59 -24.42 -33.26
C TYR A 364 -11.39 -23.31 -32.24
N ILE A 365 -10.37 -23.40 -31.40
CA ILE A 365 -9.94 -22.33 -30.48
C ILE A 365 -8.62 -21.78 -30.98
N ILE A 366 -8.51 -20.45 -31.03
CA ILE A 366 -7.31 -19.72 -31.44
C ILE A 366 -6.92 -18.80 -30.30
N HIS A 367 -5.73 -18.98 -29.74
CA HIS A 367 -5.20 -18.14 -28.68
C HIS A 367 -4.35 -17.03 -29.28
N LEU A 368 -4.73 -15.78 -29.00
CA LEU A 368 -4.07 -14.56 -29.43
C LEU A 368 -3.50 -13.85 -28.20
N LYS A 369 -2.24 -13.43 -28.27
CA LYS A 369 -1.65 -12.48 -27.31
C LYS A 369 -1.52 -11.10 -27.95
N GLN A 370 -2.01 -10.07 -27.28
CA GLN A 370 -1.75 -8.68 -27.67
C GLN A 370 -0.25 -8.38 -27.53
N VAL A 371 0.31 -7.67 -28.51
CA VAL A 371 1.72 -7.28 -28.53
C VAL A 371 1.82 -5.77 -28.68
N GLU A 372 2.64 -5.15 -27.84
CA GLU A 372 2.83 -3.70 -27.83
C GLU A 372 3.79 -3.23 -28.94
N PRO A 373 3.71 -1.97 -29.39
CA PRO A 373 4.37 -1.54 -30.63
C PRO A 373 5.89 -1.69 -30.64
N GLU A 374 6.55 -1.60 -29.48
CA GLU A 374 8.02 -1.57 -29.38
C GLU A 374 8.72 -2.85 -29.86
N MET A 375 8.00 -3.97 -29.92
CA MET A 375 8.51 -5.26 -30.41
C MET A 375 8.70 -5.34 -31.94
N MET A 376 8.30 -4.32 -32.72
CA MET A 376 8.58 -4.28 -34.17
C MET A 376 9.01 -2.90 -34.68
N THR A 377 10.01 -2.87 -35.55
CA THR A 377 10.51 -1.64 -36.18
C THR A 377 9.62 -1.16 -37.34
N LEU A 378 8.46 -0.58 -37.00
CA LEU A 378 7.59 0.20 -37.89
C LEU A 378 6.91 1.32 -37.10
N GLU A 379 6.61 2.44 -37.77
CA GLU A 379 6.18 3.70 -37.12
C GLU A 379 4.78 3.60 -36.48
N PRO A 380 4.53 4.27 -35.32
CA PRO A 380 3.26 4.19 -34.61
C PRO A 380 2.13 4.94 -35.35
N PRO A 381 0.88 4.47 -35.29
CA PRO A 381 -0.28 5.23 -35.72
C PRO A 381 -0.70 6.26 -34.64
N PHE A 382 -1.31 7.37 -35.10
CA PHE A 382 -1.92 8.44 -34.29
C PHE A 382 -1.02 9.54 -33.70
N GLU A 383 -0.21 10.18 -34.54
CA GLU A 383 0.07 11.61 -34.36
C GLU A 383 -0.97 12.48 -35.10
N GLY A 384 -1.42 13.56 -34.46
CA GLY A 384 -2.19 14.63 -35.12
C GLY A 384 -2.79 15.64 -34.13
N ALA A 385 -2.44 16.93 -34.16
CA ALA A 385 -1.43 17.59 -35.00
C ALA A 385 -0.99 18.95 -34.43
N HIS A 386 0.31 19.26 -34.49
CA HIS A 386 0.81 20.64 -34.41
C HIS A 386 1.50 21.05 -35.73
N ILE A 387 1.04 22.15 -36.33
CA ILE A 387 1.58 22.69 -37.57
C ILE A 387 2.48 23.88 -37.27
N TYR A 388 3.78 23.77 -37.57
CA TYR A 388 4.69 24.92 -37.63
C TYR A 388 5.40 25.04 -38.99
N PRO A 389 5.50 26.24 -39.59
CA PRO A 389 6.01 26.42 -40.94
C PRO A 389 7.55 26.46 -41.04
N LYS A 390 8.08 25.89 -42.13
CA LYS A 390 9.52 25.86 -42.44
C LYS A 390 10.13 27.25 -42.66
N ILE A 391 11.21 27.58 -41.94
CA ILE A 391 12.23 28.55 -42.36
C ILE A 391 13.64 27.93 -42.23
N SER A 392 14.60 28.41 -43.04
CA SER A 392 15.86 27.72 -43.38
C SER A 392 17.11 28.14 -42.60
N ARG A 393 18.05 27.18 -42.41
CA ARG A 393 19.45 27.40 -41.96
C ARG A 393 20.22 28.41 -42.85
N PRO A 394 21.29 29.04 -42.34
CA PRO A 394 22.63 28.62 -42.80
C PRO A 394 23.80 28.66 -41.77
N PHE A 395 24.81 27.83 -42.07
CA PHE A 395 26.19 27.72 -41.56
C PHE A 395 26.89 28.97 -40.96
N TYR A 396 27.79 28.78 -39.95
CA TYR A 396 29.26 28.76 -40.18
C TYR A 396 30.13 28.10 -39.05
N ARG A 397 31.47 28.16 -39.18
CA ARG A 397 32.47 27.17 -38.69
C ARG A 397 33.14 27.43 -37.32
N LYS A 398 33.41 26.31 -36.61
CA LYS A 398 34.63 25.92 -35.84
C LYS A 398 35.67 26.98 -35.44
N LYS A 399 36.13 26.88 -34.18
CA LYS A 399 37.56 26.71 -33.84
C LYS A 399 37.78 25.98 -32.49
N ARG A 400 38.90 25.24 -32.36
CA ARG A 400 39.43 24.64 -31.12
C ARG A 400 40.70 25.37 -30.68
N VAL A 401 40.97 25.42 -29.38
CA VAL A 401 42.32 25.41 -28.74
C VAL A 401 42.23 24.55 -27.47
N MET A 402 43.37 24.13 -26.88
CA MET A 402 43.48 23.15 -25.80
C MET A 402 44.15 23.71 -24.52
N ILE A 403 43.75 23.14 -23.36
CA ILE A 403 44.49 22.80 -22.10
C ILE A 403 46.03 22.99 -22.06
N PRO A 404 46.73 23.15 -20.89
CA PRO A 404 46.51 22.37 -19.63
C PRO A 404 46.92 22.91 -18.21
N THR A 405 46.42 22.22 -17.16
CA THR A 405 47.09 21.74 -15.89
C THR A 405 47.55 22.62 -14.69
N CYS A 406 46.94 22.32 -13.52
CA CYS A 406 47.55 21.79 -12.25
C CYS A 406 48.07 22.65 -11.06
N LEU A 407 47.59 22.20 -9.88
CA LEU A 407 48.27 21.88 -8.59
C LEU A 407 47.99 22.75 -7.34
N SER A 408 48.16 22.11 -6.16
CA SER A 408 47.53 22.45 -4.85
C SER A 408 48.54 22.66 -3.70
N ILE A 409 48.05 22.74 -2.44
CA ILE A 409 48.75 22.73 -1.12
C ILE A 409 49.06 24.14 -0.54
N ILE A 410 48.22 24.74 0.33
CA ILE A 410 48.05 24.50 1.79
C ILE A 410 49.31 24.83 2.65
N LEU A 411 49.27 25.90 3.49
CA LEU A 411 49.27 25.90 4.99
C LEU A 411 49.75 27.22 5.67
N LEU A 412 49.30 27.42 6.92
CA LEU A 412 49.65 28.37 8.00
C LEU A 412 49.25 29.87 7.87
N ILE A 413 48.52 30.54 8.80
CA ILE A 413 48.34 30.48 10.29
C ILE A 413 49.50 31.19 11.05
N ALA A 414 49.33 32.06 12.08
CA ALA A 414 48.19 32.53 12.88
C ALA A 414 48.43 33.94 13.49
N ALA A 415 47.35 34.56 14.04
CA ALA A 415 47.22 35.28 15.33
C ALA A 415 46.12 36.36 15.19
N VAL A 416 44.96 36.36 15.86
CA VAL A 416 44.53 35.87 17.19
C VAL A 416 45.23 36.59 18.35
N ILE A 417 44.52 37.52 19.02
CA ILE A 417 44.39 37.72 20.49
C ILE A 417 43.68 39.08 20.78
N ILE A 418 42.84 39.11 21.83
CA ILE A 418 41.95 40.20 22.31
C ILE A 418 40.75 40.54 21.38
N GLY A 419 39.50 40.44 21.84
CA GLY A 419 39.06 39.85 23.11
C GLY A 419 37.59 40.05 23.49
N VAL A 420 36.92 38.94 23.75
CA VAL A 420 36.12 38.65 24.97
C VAL A 420 35.39 39.84 25.62
N ILE A 421 34.10 39.96 25.32
CA ILE A 421 32.99 40.30 26.23
C ILE A 421 31.71 39.77 25.56
N LEU A 422 30.66 39.46 26.34
CA LEU A 422 29.45 38.72 25.91
C LEU A 422 29.77 37.30 25.37
N GLY A 423 30.10 36.39 26.29
CA GLY A 423 30.17 34.96 25.98
C GLY A 423 28.95 34.21 26.50
N ILE A 424 28.28 33.47 25.63
CA ILE A 424 27.44 32.32 25.99
C ILE A 424 28.24 31.05 25.65
N LYS A 425 28.07 29.98 26.44
CA LYS A 425 28.74 28.69 26.22
C LYS A 425 27.69 27.62 25.94
N SER A 426 27.86 26.92 24.83
CA SER A 426 27.55 25.49 24.74
C SER A 426 28.84 24.72 24.44
N LYS A 427 28.84 23.43 24.77
CA LYS A 427 29.90 22.47 24.42
C LYS A 427 29.19 21.21 23.91
N PRO A 428 29.73 20.52 22.89
CA PRO A 428 29.18 19.23 22.49
C PRO A 428 29.44 18.18 23.57
N THR A 429 28.43 17.37 23.87
CA THR A 429 28.52 16.17 24.71
C THR A 429 27.59 15.11 24.11
N LYS A 430 27.94 13.82 24.26
CA LYS A 430 27.25 12.68 23.65
C LYS A 430 27.10 11.57 24.69
N TYR A 431 25.87 11.15 25.04
CA TYR A 431 25.56 9.85 25.69
C TYR A 431 24.03 9.59 25.75
N VAL A 432 23.56 8.59 24.97
CA VAL A 432 22.72 7.41 25.34
C VAL A 432 21.43 7.59 26.18
N CYS A 433 20.29 7.13 25.60
CA CYS A 433 19.00 6.64 26.17
C CYS A 433 18.22 7.57 27.14
N ASP A 434 16.88 7.64 27.13
CA ASP A 434 15.83 6.60 27.01
C ASP A 434 14.60 7.05 26.15
N ASN A 435 13.70 6.12 25.79
CA ASN A 435 12.39 6.31 25.10
C ASN A 435 11.28 6.80 26.11
N PRO A 436 9.96 7.02 25.80
CA PRO A 436 9.11 6.33 24.78
C PRO A 436 7.88 7.07 24.13
N PHE A 437 7.18 6.38 23.20
CA PHE A 437 5.83 6.60 22.58
C PHE A 437 5.62 7.82 21.64
N GLU A 438 4.72 7.82 20.62
CA GLU A 438 4.24 6.80 19.62
C GLU A 438 2.98 7.35 18.90
N LEU A 439 2.99 7.51 17.57
CA LEU A 439 2.21 6.70 16.61
C LEU A 439 2.66 6.98 15.14
N THR A 440 1.96 6.50 14.11
CA THR A 440 2.66 5.77 13.02
C THR A 440 2.00 5.84 11.62
N ASP A 441 2.62 5.14 10.64
CA ASP A 441 2.28 5.03 9.20
C ASP A 441 2.15 6.33 8.38
N ALA A 442 2.51 7.47 8.96
CA ALA A 442 2.94 8.69 8.26
C ALA A 442 4.48 8.80 8.13
N THR A 443 5.21 7.73 8.43
CA THR A 443 6.66 7.74 8.72
C THR A 443 7.58 7.72 7.50
N ASP A 444 7.08 7.49 6.27
CA ASP A 444 7.85 7.68 5.02
C ASP A 444 8.05 9.17 4.65
N THR A 445 8.08 10.03 5.66
CA THR A 445 8.73 11.36 5.65
C THR A 445 10.19 11.21 6.09
N GLY A 446 10.46 10.40 7.12
CA GLY A 446 11.79 10.16 7.72
C GLY A 446 12.45 11.38 8.39
N ASN A 447 11.80 12.55 8.30
CA ASN A 447 12.38 13.87 8.48
C ASN A 447 11.26 14.91 8.64
N PHE A 448 11.48 15.96 9.46
CA PHE A 448 10.44 16.89 9.91
C PHE A 448 9.48 17.33 8.77
N PRO A 449 8.20 16.91 8.78
CA PRO A 449 7.25 17.33 7.76
C PRO A 449 6.83 18.78 8.02
N SER A 450 7.08 19.67 7.05
CA SER A 450 6.81 21.10 7.20
C SER A 450 5.39 21.48 6.75
N CYS A 451 4.89 20.80 5.72
CA CYS A 451 3.60 21.06 5.09
C CYS A 451 3.14 19.82 4.31
N ALA A 452 1.83 19.61 4.23
CA ALA A 452 1.22 18.55 3.44
C ALA A 452 0.01 19.09 2.65
N VAL A 453 -0.23 18.52 1.47
CA VAL A 453 -1.37 18.86 0.59
C VAL A 453 -2.02 17.62 0.02
N LEU A 454 -3.28 17.77 -0.38
CA LEU A 454 -4.06 16.72 -1.02
C LEU A 454 -4.13 16.93 -2.54
N GLY A 455 -4.38 15.85 -3.29
CA GLY A 455 -4.47 15.91 -4.76
C GLY A 455 -5.01 14.63 -5.40
N TYR A 456 -4.99 14.62 -6.73
CA TYR A 456 -5.17 13.45 -7.59
C TYR A 456 -3.96 13.40 -8.54
N PHE A 457 -2.77 13.08 -8.02
CA PHE A 457 -1.50 13.08 -8.75
C PHE A 457 -1.39 11.91 -9.73
N ASP A 458 -2.16 10.83 -9.52
CA ASP A 458 -2.29 9.71 -10.45
C ASP A 458 -3.55 9.75 -11.36
N ASN A 459 -4.42 10.74 -11.16
CA ASN A 459 -5.68 10.96 -11.87
C ASN A 459 -6.73 9.81 -11.72
N ASP A 460 -6.71 9.04 -10.63
CA ASP A 460 -7.78 8.08 -10.30
C ASP A 460 -8.98 8.74 -9.56
N THR A 461 -9.68 8.02 -8.66
CA THR A 461 -10.85 8.50 -7.90
C THR A 461 -10.61 8.62 -6.39
N TYR A 462 -9.41 8.28 -5.91
CA TYR A 462 -9.01 8.34 -4.51
C TYR A 462 -8.08 9.53 -4.28
N ILE A 463 -8.03 10.02 -3.04
CA ILE A 463 -7.30 11.25 -2.74
C ILE A 463 -5.87 10.93 -2.26
N ASP A 464 -4.91 11.53 -2.96
CA ASP A 464 -3.49 11.41 -2.68
C ASP A 464 -3.04 12.46 -1.66
N VAL A 465 -1.89 12.21 -1.02
CA VAL A 465 -1.20 13.17 -0.13
C VAL A 465 0.18 13.47 -0.69
N ALA A 466 0.65 14.70 -0.60
CA ALA A 466 2.06 15.06 -0.79
C ALA A 466 2.58 15.80 0.46
N ILE A 467 3.79 15.50 0.92
CA ILE A 467 4.38 15.98 2.18
C ILE A 467 5.80 16.49 1.95
N ALA A 468 6.11 17.71 2.39
CA ALA A 468 7.43 18.33 2.29
C ALA A 468 8.31 18.00 3.51
N ASN A 469 9.50 17.42 3.29
CA ASN A 469 10.36 16.84 4.32
C ASN A 469 11.61 17.71 4.58
N SER A 470 11.62 18.51 5.66
CA SER A 470 12.54 19.65 5.80
C SER A 470 14.01 19.32 6.15
N ASN A 471 14.41 18.05 6.20
CA ASN A 471 15.76 17.61 6.61
C ASN A 471 16.46 16.67 5.60
N ASP A 472 15.76 16.10 4.61
CA ASP A 472 16.37 15.31 3.52
C ASP A 472 16.18 15.92 2.13
N ASP A 473 15.56 17.11 2.07
CA ASP A 473 15.35 17.87 0.84
C ASP A 473 14.53 17.05 -0.19
N THR A 474 13.40 16.51 0.27
CA THR A 474 12.45 15.75 -0.56
C THR A 474 11.00 16.16 -0.34
N VAL A 475 10.13 15.76 -1.29
CA VAL A 475 8.68 15.64 -1.06
C VAL A 475 8.30 14.17 -1.17
N SER A 476 7.61 13.63 -0.16
CA SER A 476 6.98 12.31 -0.22
C SER A 476 5.58 12.43 -0.82
N VAL A 477 5.32 11.82 -1.98
CA VAL A 477 3.98 11.76 -2.59
C VAL A 477 3.42 10.36 -2.44
N LEU A 478 2.23 10.28 -1.87
CA LEU A 478 1.54 9.12 -1.32
C LEU A 478 0.22 8.94 -2.08
N LEU A 479 0.15 7.98 -3.02
CA LEU A 479 -1.03 7.82 -3.89
C LEU A 479 -2.14 7.03 -3.19
N GLY A 480 -3.30 7.64 -3.01
CA GLY A 480 -4.45 7.03 -2.39
C GLY A 480 -5.00 5.89 -3.24
N VAL A 481 -5.53 4.87 -2.59
CA VAL A 481 -6.28 3.80 -3.26
C VAL A 481 -7.52 3.47 -2.43
N LYS A 482 -8.43 2.73 -3.05
CA LYS A 482 -9.73 2.31 -2.50
C LYS A 482 -9.72 1.77 -1.06
N GLU A 483 -8.60 1.21 -0.62
CA GLU A 483 -8.46 0.47 0.63
C GLU A 483 -7.30 1.01 1.50
N GLN A 484 -7.01 2.32 1.37
CA GLN A 484 -6.13 3.14 2.23
C GLN A 484 -4.65 2.69 2.35
N ILE A 485 -3.98 2.40 1.22
CA ILE A 485 -2.55 2.09 1.22
C ILE A 485 -1.83 2.96 0.18
N PHE A 486 -0.85 3.73 0.62
CA PHE A 486 -0.19 4.71 -0.23
C PHE A 486 0.97 4.12 -1.04
N ARG A 487 1.00 4.35 -2.35
CA ARG A 487 2.24 4.21 -3.13
C ARG A 487 3.11 5.43 -2.90
N SER A 488 4.30 5.30 -2.33
CA SER A 488 5.20 6.43 -2.12
C SER A 488 6.14 6.69 -3.31
N THR A 489 6.37 7.97 -3.60
CA THR A 489 7.50 8.45 -4.41
C THR A 489 8.18 9.59 -3.66
N ARG A 490 9.52 9.64 -3.69
CA ARG A 490 10.32 10.69 -3.03
C ARG A 490 11.21 11.46 -4.02
N PRO A 491 10.65 12.32 -4.89
CA PRO A 491 11.45 13.28 -5.64
C PRO A 491 12.18 14.26 -4.69
N ALA A 492 13.39 14.67 -5.10
CA ALA A 492 14.21 15.63 -4.37
C ALA A 492 13.85 17.09 -4.71
N THR A 493 14.11 18.00 -3.78
CA THR A 493 13.91 19.45 -3.87
C THR A 493 15.22 20.19 -3.60
N GLY A 494 15.16 21.53 -3.52
CA GLY A 494 16.19 22.33 -2.85
C GLY A 494 16.12 22.24 -1.32
N GLY A 495 17.11 22.84 -0.66
CA GLY A 495 17.37 22.74 0.77
C GLY A 495 16.28 23.29 1.70
N GLY A 496 15.90 22.48 2.70
CA GLY A 496 14.99 22.88 3.79
C GLY A 496 13.58 23.26 3.31
N PRO A 497 12.84 22.35 2.66
CA PRO A 497 11.48 22.65 2.18
C PRO A 497 10.52 23.00 3.34
N THR A 498 9.65 24.00 3.14
CA THR A 498 8.82 24.64 4.18
C THR A 498 7.32 24.67 3.89
N SER A 499 6.91 24.94 2.65
CA SER A 499 5.51 24.96 2.22
C SER A 499 5.36 24.29 0.86
N LEU A 500 4.18 23.73 0.62
CA LEU A 500 3.86 22.86 -0.50
C LEU A 500 2.47 23.25 -1.05
N ILE A 501 2.31 23.24 -2.38
CA ILE A 501 0.99 23.37 -3.06
C ILE A 501 0.86 22.39 -4.23
N SER A 502 -0.38 21.99 -4.50
CA SER A 502 -0.81 21.17 -5.62
C SER A 502 -1.59 22.00 -6.65
N VAL A 503 -1.11 22.08 -7.90
CA VAL A 503 -1.71 22.91 -8.97
C VAL A 503 -1.24 22.45 -10.36
N ASP A 504 -2.13 22.46 -11.37
CA ASP A 504 -1.72 22.32 -12.78
C ASP A 504 -1.12 23.66 -13.27
N LEU A 505 0.22 23.71 -13.44
CA LEU A 505 0.92 24.92 -13.88
C LEU A 505 1.06 25.01 -15.41
N ASN A 506 0.94 23.88 -16.10
CA ASN A 506 1.30 23.73 -17.50
C ASN A 506 0.07 23.55 -18.43
N ASN A 507 -1.12 23.39 -17.84
CA ASN A 507 -2.43 23.12 -18.44
C ASN A 507 -2.54 21.77 -19.19
N ASP A 508 -1.85 20.72 -18.75
CA ASP A 508 -1.99 19.34 -19.31
C ASP A 508 -2.97 18.43 -18.54
N GLN A 509 -3.70 18.96 -17.56
CA GLN A 509 -4.70 18.26 -16.72
C GLN A 509 -4.07 17.21 -15.81
N LYS A 510 -2.94 17.59 -15.22
CA LYS A 510 -2.24 16.85 -14.18
C LYS A 510 -1.81 17.82 -13.10
N ILE A 511 -1.68 17.32 -11.88
CA ILE A 511 -1.33 18.15 -10.74
C ILE A 511 0.20 18.19 -10.62
N ASP A 512 0.78 19.38 -10.84
CA ASP A 512 2.17 19.68 -10.52
C ASP A 512 2.30 20.02 -9.03
N LEU A 513 3.51 19.92 -8.47
CA LEU A 513 3.83 20.32 -7.10
C LEU A 513 4.81 21.51 -7.09
N VAL A 514 4.61 22.43 -6.15
CA VAL A 514 5.53 23.56 -5.90
C VAL A 514 5.92 23.58 -4.42
N VAL A 515 7.22 23.72 -4.16
CA VAL A 515 7.82 23.63 -2.83
C VAL A 515 8.67 24.88 -2.54
N THR A 516 8.60 25.46 -1.34
CA THR A 516 9.48 26.57 -0.91
C THR A 516 10.68 26.07 -0.13
N ASN A 517 11.91 26.35 -0.59
CA ASN A 517 13.16 25.82 -0.04
C ASN A 517 13.88 26.91 0.78
N ASN A 518 13.83 26.82 2.11
CA ASN A 518 14.21 27.92 3.00
C ASN A 518 15.74 28.13 3.07
N ASP A 519 16.53 27.05 3.06
CA ASP A 519 17.99 27.11 3.20
C ASP A 519 18.71 27.48 1.87
N ASP A 520 18.05 27.27 0.72
CA ASP A 520 18.61 27.50 -0.63
C ASP A 520 18.06 28.76 -1.33
N ASP A 521 17.15 29.52 -0.71
CA ASP A 521 16.49 30.72 -1.28
C ASP A 521 15.77 30.47 -2.63
N THR A 522 15.16 29.28 -2.80
CA THR A 522 14.52 28.85 -4.05
C THR A 522 13.08 28.35 -3.86
N ILE A 523 12.34 28.21 -4.96
CA ILE A 523 11.26 27.21 -5.05
C ILE A 523 11.67 26.06 -5.96
N SER A 524 11.23 24.84 -5.66
CA SER A 524 11.28 23.69 -6.56
C SER A 524 9.92 23.48 -7.22
N VAL A 525 9.89 23.26 -8.54
CA VAL A 525 8.69 22.90 -9.30
C VAL A 525 8.84 21.49 -9.86
N LEU A 526 7.89 20.61 -9.57
CA LEU A 526 7.89 19.20 -9.94
C LEU A 526 6.68 18.93 -10.84
N PHE A 527 6.93 18.63 -12.12
CA PHE A 527 5.86 18.40 -13.09
C PHE A 527 5.25 17.00 -12.95
N GLY A 528 3.93 16.93 -12.79
CA GLY A 528 3.17 15.70 -12.60
C GLY A 528 3.06 14.90 -13.89
N LEU A 529 3.25 13.58 -13.82
CA LEU A 529 3.10 12.68 -14.97
C LEU A 529 1.69 12.11 -15.11
N GLY A 530 0.81 12.30 -14.11
CA GLY A 530 -0.58 11.84 -14.14
C GLY A 530 -0.70 10.33 -13.94
N ASN A 531 0.22 9.80 -13.12
CA ASN A 531 0.32 8.42 -12.65
C ASN A 531 1.10 8.37 -11.32
N GLY A 532 1.10 9.48 -10.56
CA GLY A 532 1.80 9.65 -9.29
C GLY A 532 3.33 9.80 -9.35
N LEU A 533 3.93 9.70 -10.54
CA LEU A 533 5.33 10.05 -10.76
C LEU A 533 5.48 11.52 -11.17
N PHE A 534 6.65 12.08 -10.90
CA PHE A 534 7.01 13.46 -11.24
C PHE A 534 8.31 13.49 -12.05
N LEU A 535 8.54 14.58 -12.77
CA LEU A 535 9.85 14.89 -13.36
C LEU A 535 10.83 15.40 -12.29
N ASP A 536 12.13 15.34 -12.61
CA ASP A 536 13.19 16.00 -11.84
C ASP A 536 12.82 17.48 -11.56
N ALA A 537 13.00 17.93 -10.31
CA ALA A 537 12.65 19.28 -9.90
C ALA A 537 13.36 20.37 -10.73
N VAL A 538 12.64 21.47 -10.97
CA VAL A 538 13.17 22.68 -11.62
C VAL A 538 13.14 23.83 -10.62
N ASP A 539 14.32 24.28 -10.20
CA ASP A 539 14.46 25.29 -9.16
C ASP A 539 14.50 26.73 -9.71
N TYR A 540 13.93 27.68 -8.96
CA TYR A 540 13.86 29.10 -9.31
C TYR A 540 14.23 30.00 -8.12
N ASP A 541 15.14 30.96 -8.36
CA ASP A 541 15.60 31.95 -7.36
C ASP A 541 14.44 32.87 -6.88
N VAL A 542 14.21 32.94 -5.56
CA VAL A 542 13.21 33.81 -4.91
C VAL A 542 13.85 34.80 -3.91
N GLY A 543 13.08 35.38 -2.99
CA GLY A 543 13.60 36.23 -1.92
C GLY A 543 14.18 35.41 -0.76
N GLN A 544 14.80 36.08 0.21
CA GLN A 544 15.58 35.41 1.26
C GLN A 544 14.69 34.69 2.29
N GLY A 545 14.93 33.38 2.47
CA GLY A 545 14.17 32.51 3.37
C GLY A 545 12.68 32.41 3.00
N PRO A 546 12.31 31.79 1.87
CA PRO A 546 10.91 31.59 1.48
C PRO A 546 10.17 30.66 2.45
N THR A 547 8.91 30.95 2.78
CA THR A 547 8.14 30.25 3.84
C THR A 547 6.77 29.73 3.43
N PHE A 548 6.02 30.45 2.59
CA PHE A 548 4.70 30.05 2.11
C PHE A 548 4.51 30.44 0.65
N VAL A 549 3.73 29.66 -0.09
CA VAL A 549 3.40 29.93 -1.49
C VAL A 549 1.88 29.87 -1.72
N ALA A 550 1.37 30.80 -2.53
CA ALA A 550 0.03 30.81 -3.09
C ALA A 550 0.11 30.92 -4.63
N TYR A 551 -0.95 30.50 -5.32
CA TYR A 551 -1.02 30.53 -6.79
C TYR A 551 -2.28 31.23 -7.30
N GLY A 552 -2.22 31.73 -8.53
CA GLY A 552 -3.37 32.32 -9.23
C GLY A 552 -2.96 33.15 -10.43
N ASP A 553 -3.91 33.55 -11.27
CA ASP A 553 -3.62 34.37 -12.46
C ASP A 553 -3.50 35.86 -12.06
N PHE A 554 -2.27 36.30 -11.72
CA PHE A 554 -1.98 37.67 -11.29
C PHE A 554 -1.79 38.65 -12.46
N ASN A 555 -1.74 38.14 -13.70
CA ASN A 555 -1.47 38.92 -14.90
C ASN A 555 -2.62 38.92 -15.94
N ASN A 556 -3.60 38.03 -15.79
CA ASN A 556 -4.78 37.80 -16.62
C ASN A 556 -4.44 37.28 -18.05
N ASP A 557 -3.50 36.32 -18.14
CA ASP A 557 -3.18 35.61 -19.39
C ASP A 557 -3.65 34.14 -19.45
N GLY A 558 -4.18 33.61 -18.35
CA GLY A 558 -4.67 32.24 -18.21
C GLY A 558 -3.63 31.22 -17.72
N GLY A 559 -2.40 31.66 -17.41
CA GLY A 559 -1.45 30.86 -16.63
C GLY A 559 -1.69 30.98 -15.12
N MET A 560 -1.33 29.94 -14.35
CA MET A 560 -1.22 30.06 -12.89
C MET A 560 0.16 30.64 -12.56
N ASP A 561 0.19 31.88 -12.07
CA ASP A 561 1.37 32.53 -11.51
C ASP A 561 1.54 32.15 -10.03
N LEU A 562 2.71 32.44 -9.45
CA LEU A 562 3.05 32.10 -8.05
C LEU A 562 3.41 33.34 -7.23
N ALA A 563 3.00 33.35 -5.96
CA ALA A 563 3.31 34.36 -4.95
C ALA A 563 3.89 33.72 -3.69
N ILE A 564 5.14 34.05 -3.34
CA ILE A 564 5.91 33.43 -2.25
C ILE A 564 6.22 34.48 -1.18
N THR A 565 5.99 34.20 0.11
CA THR A 565 6.46 35.06 1.21
C THR A 565 7.88 34.72 1.62
N ASN A 566 8.73 35.73 1.80
CA ASN A 566 10.14 35.58 2.17
C ASN A 566 10.40 36.26 3.52
N GLN A 567 10.89 35.51 4.52
CA GLN A 567 10.93 35.98 5.91
C GLN A 567 12.13 36.89 6.23
N ASP A 568 13.30 36.64 5.64
CA ASP A 568 14.54 37.29 6.06
C ASP A 568 14.80 38.64 5.38
N ASP A 569 14.27 38.84 4.17
CA ASP A 569 14.25 40.15 3.50
C ASP A 569 12.90 40.90 3.61
N VAL A 570 11.87 40.23 4.14
CA VAL A 570 10.51 40.77 4.38
C VAL A 570 9.85 41.25 3.08
N THR A 571 9.81 40.35 2.09
CA THR A 571 9.20 40.59 0.77
C THR A 571 8.18 39.50 0.39
N VAL A 572 7.44 39.76 -0.69
CA VAL A 572 6.70 38.75 -1.45
C VAL A 572 7.32 38.67 -2.84
N SER A 573 7.76 37.49 -3.26
CA SER A 573 8.18 37.20 -4.63
C SER A 573 6.98 36.87 -5.50
N ILE A 574 6.90 37.44 -6.70
CA ILE A 574 5.89 37.15 -7.71
C ILE A 574 6.59 36.59 -8.95
N LEU A 575 6.26 35.35 -9.29
CA LEU A 575 6.83 34.59 -10.40
C LEU A 575 5.74 34.40 -11.45
N LEU A 576 5.93 35.01 -12.62
CA LEU A 576 4.95 34.94 -13.71
C LEU A 576 5.23 33.74 -14.62
N ASN A 577 4.20 32.96 -14.87
CA ASN A 577 4.20 31.78 -15.72
C ASN A 577 4.35 32.22 -17.19
N ASN A 578 4.94 31.37 -18.02
CA ASN A 578 5.09 31.62 -19.46
C ASN A 578 4.10 30.83 -20.34
N GLY A 579 3.08 30.23 -19.74
CA GLY A 579 2.10 29.36 -20.39
C GLY A 579 2.57 27.90 -20.58
N PHE A 580 3.65 27.51 -19.91
CA PHE A 580 4.20 26.14 -19.89
C PHE A 580 4.67 25.71 -18.49
N GLY A 581 4.20 26.38 -17.43
CA GLY A 581 4.61 26.12 -16.04
C GLY A 581 6.04 26.55 -15.69
N LEU A 582 6.70 27.33 -16.55
CA LEU A 582 8.07 27.80 -16.32
C LEU A 582 8.09 29.28 -15.95
N PHE A 583 8.94 29.66 -14.99
CA PHE A 583 8.99 31.00 -14.41
C PHE A 583 10.29 31.74 -14.78
N PRO A 584 10.41 32.31 -16.00
CA PRO A 584 11.68 32.84 -16.52
C PRO A 584 12.17 34.13 -15.85
N ASN A 585 11.36 34.77 -14.99
CA ASN A 585 11.75 35.93 -14.19
C ASN A 585 10.96 35.92 -12.86
N SER A 586 11.64 36.10 -11.74
CA SER A 586 11.03 36.50 -10.48
C SER A 586 11.02 38.04 -10.33
N THR A 587 10.00 38.57 -9.67
CA THR A 587 9.89 39.96 -9.22
C THR A 587 9.51 39.97 -7.74
N TYR A 588 9.58 41.11 -7.05
CA TYR A 588 9.22 41.15 -5.62
C TYR A 588 8.77 42.55 -5.15
N PHE A 589 7.98 42.58 -4.08
CA PHE A 589 7.62 43.81 -3.35
C PHE A 589 7.81 43.63 -1.84
N SER A 590 8.18 44.70 -1.14
CA SER A 590 8.37 44.67 0.33
C SER A 590 7.04 44.74 1.08
N ILE A 591 6.91 43.92 2.12
CA ILE A 591 5.82 43.97 3.10
C ILE A 591 6.30 44.64 4.39
N SER A 592 5.38 44.96 5.32
CA SER A 592 5.70 45.75 6.52
C SER A 592 6.18 44.92 7.71
N TYR A 593 5.87 43.62 7.70
CA TYR A 593 6.14 42.63 8.75
C TYR A 593 6.30 41.25 8.09
N VAL A 594 6.94 40.29 8.76
CA VAL A 594 6.93 38.88 8.33
C VAL A 594 5.50 38.38 8.31
N ALA A 595 5.08 37.79 7.19
CA ALA A 595 3.76 37.20 7.04
C ALA A 595 3.71 35.78 7.61
N SER A 596 2.58 35.39 8.20
CA SER A 596 2.33 34.03 8.69
C SER A 596 1.60 33.14 7.69
N VAL A 597 0.78 33.72 6.81
CA VAL A 597 0.05 33.01 5.75
C VAL A 597 -0.11 33.96 4.57
N ILE A 598 -0.14 33.41 3.36
CA ILE A 598 -0.55 34.10 2.12
C ILE A 598 -1.65 33.29 1.43
N LEU A 599 -2.69 33.97 0.97
CA LEU A 599 -3.76 33.41 0.14
C LEU A 599 -3.95 34.26 -1.12
N ALA A 600 -4.44 33.63 -2.19
CA ALA A 600 -4.88 34.29 -3.41
C ALA A 600 -6.40 34.18 -3.58
N GLY A 601 -7.05 35.25 -4.04
CA GLY A 601 -8.50 35.26 -4.29
C GLY A 601 -8.96 36.54 -4.98
N ASP A 602 -10.10 36.52 -5.67
CA ASP A 602 -10.76 37.76 -6.11
C ASP A 602 -11.55 38.33 -4.92
N PHE A 603 -10.92 39.21 -4.14
CA PHE A 603 -11.53 39.79 -2.95
C PHE A 603 -12.33 41.06 -3.25
N ASN A 604 -12.14 41.68 -4.42
CA ASN A 604 -12.77 42.95 -4.79
C ASN A 604 -13.88 42.85 -5.87
N GLY A 605 -13.98 41.73 -6.56
CA GLY A 605 -15.00 41.42 -7.57
C GLY A 605 -14.67 41.87 -9.00
N ASP A 606 -13.44 42.32 -9.27
CA ASP A 606 -13.01 42.78 -10.61
C ASP A 606 -12.41 41.68 -11.50
N LYS A 607 -12.24 40.46 -10.94
CA LYS A 607 -11.68 39.27 -11.62
C LYS A 607 -10.19 39.35 -11.95
N ILE A 608 -9.46 40.13 -11.18
CA ILE A 608 -8.01 40.03 -11.05
C ILE A 608 -7.74 39.31 -9.73
N MET A 609 -6.72 38.45 -9.69
CA MET A 609 -6.38 37.75 -8.45
C MET A 609 -5.67 38.71 -7.48
N ASP A 610 -6.26 38.91 -6.31
CA ASP A 610 -5.71 39.67 -5.18
C ASP A 610 -4.92 38.73 -4.24
N LEU A 611 -4.17 39.30 -3.30
CA LEU A 611 -3.48 38.55 -2.23
C LEU A 611 -3.95 39.00 -0.84
N ALA A 612 -4.19 38.06 0.06
CA ALA A 612 -4.43 38.31 1.49
C ALA A 612 -3.28 37.75 2.33
N LEU A 613 -2.71 38.56 3.23
CA LEU A 613 -1.59 38.18 4.08
C LEU A 613 -1.88 38.49 5.56
N SER A 614 -1.65 37.52 6.45
CA SER A 614 -1.67 37.69 7.91
C SER A 614 -0.26 37.90 8.46
N PHE A 615 -0.11 38.51 9.65
CA PHE A 615 1.21 38.82 10.23
C PHE A 615 1.31 38.43 11.71
N THR A 616 2.21 37.51 12.06
CA THR A 616 2.37 36.95 13.42
C THR A 616 2.49 38.03 14.51
N LEU A 617 3.35 39.03 14.27
CA LEU A 617 3.68 40.08 15.25
C LEU A 617 2.86 41.38 15.08
N ASN A 618 1.86 41.39 14.20
CA ASN A 618 0.94 42.51 14.04
C ASN A 618 -0.48 41.99 13.74
N PRO A 619 -1.39 41.98 14.73
CA PRO A 619 -2.69 41.28 14.68
C PRO A 619 -3.61 41.88 13.61
N SER A 620 -3.39 41.45 12.37
CA SER A 620 -4.00 42.00 11.17
C SER A 620 -3.88 41.06 9.97
N VAL A 621 -4.85 41.20 9.07
CA VAL A 621 -4.76 40.78 7.66
C VAL A 621 -4.67 42.04 6.80
N ASN A 622 -3.74 42.06 5.85
CA ASN A 622 -3.68 43.07 4.80
C ASN A 622 -4.06 42.41 3.48
N VAL A 623 -4.98 43.02 2.74
CA VAL A 623 -5.25 42.64 1.35
C VAL A 623 -4.41 43.52 0.42
N PHE A 624 -4.05 42.96 -0.73
CA PHE A 624 -3.25 43.58 -1.77
C PHE A 624 -3.99 43.34 -3.09
N PHE A 625 -4.66 44.39 -3.61
CA PHE A 625 -5.46 44.25 -4.82
C PHE A 625 -4.56 44.14 -6.05
N GLY A 626 -4.77 43.10 -6.86
CA GLY A 626 -4.04 42.89 -8.11
C GLY A 626 -4.36 43.99 -9.12
N ILE A 627 -3.39 44.33 -9.98
CA ILE A 627 -3.62 45.32 -11.07
C ILE A 627 -3.41 44.73 -12.48
N GLY A 628 -3.54 43.39 -12.61
CA GLY A 628 -3.63 42.68 -13.89
C GLY A 628 -2.34 42.74 -14.70
N ASN A 629 -1.19 42.61 -14.03
CA ASN A 629 0.15 42.59 -14.65
C ASN A 629 1.25 42.01 -13.72
N GLY A 630 0.89 41.19 -12.73
CA GLY A 630 1.82 40.69 -11.72
C GLY A 630 2.23 41.69 -10.63
N ASN A 631 1.63 42.88 -10.58
CA ASN A 631 1.83 43.86 -9.52
C ASN A 631 0.55 44.06 -8.72
N PHE A 632 0.71 44.56 -7.49
CA PHE A 632 -0.37 44.75 -6.53
C PHE A 632 -0.40 46.17 -5.97
N SER A 633 -1.55 46.55 -5.42
CA SER A 633 -1.79 47.82 -4.74
C SER A 633 -2.30 47.58 -3.33
N LEU A 634 -1.84 48.38 -2.37
CA LEU A 634 -2.09 48.12 -0.94
C LEU A 634 -3.54 48.49 -0.58
N ALA A 635 -4.32 47.49 -0.15
CA ALA A 635 -5.69 47.67 0.33
C ALA A 635 -5.71 48.08 1.83
N PRO A 636 -6.88 48.21 2.48
CA PRO A 636 -6.94 48.43 3.92
C PRO A 636 -6.42 47.24 4.73
N ASN A 637 -5.94 47.52 5.94
CA ASN A 637 -5.60 46.54 6.97
C ASN A 637 -6.84 46.25 7.83
N TYR A 638 -7.11 44.98 8.12
CA TYR A 638 -8.20 44.52 8.99
C TYR A 638 -7.60 43.89 10.25
N SER A 639 -8.12 44.21 11.44
CA SER A 639 -7.59 43.67 12.70
C SER A 639 -8.05 42.23 12.94
N THR A 640 -7.18 41.43 13.54
CA THR A 640 -7.44 40.05 14.01
C THR A 640 -7.21 39.94 15.52
N GLY A 641 -7.27 38.72 16.06
CA GLY A 641 -6.65 38.40 17.34
C GLY A 641 -5.11 38.34 17.26
N TYR A 642 -4.47 38.05 18.39
CA TYR A 642 -3.01 37.98 18.52
C TYR A 642 -2.42 36.67 17.97
N TYR A 643 -1.23 36.75 17.37
CA TYR A 643 -0.54 35.64 16.67
C TYR A 643 -1.46 34.88 15.69
N PRO A 644 -1.90 35.54 14.59
CA PRO A 644 -2.64 34.86 13.53
C PRO A 644 -1.74 33.81 12.86
N ILE A 645 -2.11 32.52 12.95
CA ILE A 645 -1.24 31.38 12.57
C ILE A 645 -1.75 30.61 11.35
N SER A 646 -3.07 30.51 11.16
CA SER A 646 -3.68 29.89 9.99
C SER A 646 -4.79 30.77 9.44
N MET A 647 -4.96 30.77 8.11
CA MET A 647 -5.95 31.58 7.40
C MET A 647 -6.48 30.82 6.19
N ILE A 648 -7.80 30.87 5.96
CA ILE A 648 -8.49 30.25 4.82
C ILE A 648 -9.46 31.24 4.16
N SER A 649 -9.85 30.97 2.91
CA SER A 649 -10.85 31.74 2.15
C SER A 649 -11.98 30.86 1.64
N THR A 650 -13.24 31.21 1.95
CA THR A 650 -14.45 30.53 1.44
C THR A 650 -15.67 31.44 1.52
N ASP A 651 -16.83 31.05 0.98
CA ASP A 651 -18.11 31.74 1.18
C ASP A 651 -18.82 31.16 2.43
N ILE A 652 -18.86 31.92 3.53
CA ILE A 652 -19.35 31.46 4.84
C ILE A 652 -20.77 32.00 5.12
N ASN A 653 -21.17 33.02 4.38
CA ASN A 653 -22.44 33.71 4.53
C ASN A 653 -23.42 33.44 3.36
N ASN A 654 -22.99 32.65 2.37
CA ASN A 654 -23.71 32.26 1.16
C ASN A 654 -24.06 33.45 0.22
N ASP A 655 -23.29 34.55 0.23
CA ASP A 655 -23.46 35.70 -0.68
C ASP A 655 -22.59 35.69 -1.94
N LYS A 656 -21.67 34.73 -2.05
CA LYS A 656 -20.74 34.45 -3.16
C LYS A 656 -19.52 35.36 -3.26
N ASN A 657 -19.21 36.14 -2.23
CA ASN A 657 -17.90 36.73 -2.06
C ASN A 657 -16.98 35.76 -1.29
N LEU A 658 -15.67 35.86 -1.48
CA LEU A 658 -14.71 35.11 -0.66
C LEU A 658 -14.49 35.84 0.67
N ASP A 659 -15.07 35.29 1.74
CA ASP A 659 -14.77 35.64 3.13
C ASP A 659 -13.39 35.11 3.55
N LEU A 660 -12.86 35.57 4.68
CA LEU A 660 -11.63 35.06 5.29
C LEU A 660 -11.87 34.61 6.74
N VAL A 661 -11.22 33.52 7.15
CA VAL A 661 -11.17 33.06 8.56
C VAL A 661 -9.73 32.98 9.00
N VAL A 662 -9.45 33.41 10.24
CA VAL A 662 -8.09 33.44 10.82
C VAL A 662 -8.11 32.86 12.24
N SER A 663 -7.32 31.83 12.52
CA SER A 663 -7.06 31.35 13.89
C SER A 663 -5.97 32.21 14.54
N ASN A 664 -6.19 32.61 15.79
CA ASN A 664 -5.32 33.51 16.54
C ASN A 664 -4.85 32.79 17.79
N SER A 665 -3.55 32.54 17.86
CA SER A 665 -2.96 31.60 18.82
C SER A 665 -2.97 32.18 20.24
N ASP A 666 -2.34 33.35 20.44
CA ASP A 666 -2.10 34.00 21.74
C ASP A 666 -3.38 34.35 22.55
N ASP A 667 -4.55 34.39 21.92
CA ASP A 667 -5.82 34.79 22.55
C ASP A 667 -7.00 33.80 22.38
N GLY A 668 -6.74 32.61 21.83
CA GLY A 668 -7.74 31.54 21.74
C GLY A 668 -8.95 31.86 20.85
N SER A 669 -8.81 32.78 19.89
CA SER A 669 -9.92 33.35 19.13
C SER A 669 -9.87 33.07 17.62
N VAL A 670 -11.04 32.97 16.99
CA VAL A 670 -11.16 32.87 15.53
C VAL A 670 -11.78 34.16 15.00
N THR A 671 -11.05 34.85 14.13
CA THR A 671 -11.52 36.08 13.46
C THR A 671 -12.19 35.69 12.15
N ILE A 672 -13.42 36.16 11.94
CA ILE A 672 -14.17 36.03 10.69
C ILE A 672 -14.19 37.41 10.01
N LEU A 673 -13.86 37.45 8.73
CA LEU A 673 -13.84 38.65 7.90
C LEU A 673 -14.80 38.41 6.74
N LEU A 674 -16.03 38.92 6.85
CA LEU A 674 -17.06 38.75 5.82
C LEU A 674 -16.89 39.78 4.72
N ASN A 675 -16.74 39.34 3.47
CA ASN A 675 -16.44 40.21 2.35
C ASN A 675 -17.71 40.85 1.79
N ASN A 676 -17.75 42.18 1.72
CA ASN A 676 -18.91 42.93 1.23
C ASN A 676 -19.00 42.98 -0.31
N GLY A 677 -18.08 42.32 -1.04
CA GLY A 677 -18.05 42.28 -2.51
C GLY A 677 -17.51 43.53 -3.19
N ASP A 678 -16.79 44.37 -2.44
CA ASP A 678 -16.10 45.58 -2.92
C ASP A 678 -14.65 45.70 -2.39
N GLY A 679 -14.09 44.60 -1.88
CA GLY A 679 -12.78 44.57 -1.24
C GLY A 679 -12.78 45.10 0.20
N SER A 680 -13.95 45.43 0.77
CA SER A 680 -14.10 45.74 2.19
C SER A 680 -14.65 44.56 2.99
N PHE A 681 -14.10 44.33 4.17
CA PHE A 681 -14.50 43.24 5.06
C PHE A 681 -15.21 43.74 6.33
N THR A 682 -16.24 43.00 6.74
CA THR A 682 -16.99 43.16 7.99
C THR A 682 -16.47 42.14 9.01
N THR A 683 -15.69 42.61 9.99
CA THR A 683 -15.04 41.75 10.99
C THR A 683 -15.98 41.29 12.11
N SER A 684 -15.88 40.02 12.47
CA SER A 684 -16.46 39.38 13.65
C SER A 684 -15.38 38.52 14.35
N THR A 685 -15.56 38.20 15.63
CA THR A 685 -14.57 37.40 16.38
C THR A 685 -15.27 36.40 17.30
N LEU A 686 -15.04 35.11 17.08
CA LEU A 686 -15.39 34.04 17.98
C LEU A 686 -14.34 34.01 19.09
N ASN A 687 -14.74 34.43 20.29
CA ASN A 687 -13.86 34.51 21.46
C ASN A 687 -13.94 33.19 22.23
N SER A 688 -12.80 32.73 22.78
CA SER A 688 -12.72 31.49 23.58
C SER A 688 -13.17 30.24 22.81
N VAL A 689 -12.65 30.07 21.59
CA VAL A 689 -12.75 28.81 20.84
C VAL A 689 -11.83 27.76 21.44
N GLY A 690 -10.65 28.18 21.90
CA GLY A 690 -9.65 27.37 22.60
C GLY A 690 -8.78 28.22 23.53
N ILE A 691 -7.58 27.73 23.85
CA ILE A 691 -6.54 28.41 24.62
C ILE A 691 -5.41 28.91 23.72
N GLU A 692 -4.80 28.02 22.92
CA GLU A 692 -3.72 28.36 21.99
C GLU A 692 -4.04 27.70 20.64
N LEU A 693 -4.58 28.47 19.70
CA LEU A 693 -5.07 27.90 18.44
C LEU A 693 -3.95 27.62 17.44
N GLY A 694 -4.06 26.48 16.75
CA GLY A 694 -3.19 26.04 15.66
C GLY A 694 -3.88 26.19 14.28
N PHE A 695 -3.67 25.20 13.40
CA PHE A 695 -4.29 25.17 12.08
C PHE A 695 -5.82 25.03 12.13
N LEU A 696 -6.47 25.53 11.07
CA LEU A 696 -7.93 25.52 10.95
C LEU A 696 -8.34 25.15 9.51
N ILE A 697 -9.48 24.46 9.38
CA ILE A 697 -10.08 24.11 8.09
C ILE A 697 -11.59 24.38 8.09
N THR A 698 -12.17 24.38 6.90
CA THR A 698 -13.62 24.50 6.69
C THR A 698 -14.12 23.38 5.78
N ALA A 699 -15.31 22.88 6.08
CA ALA A 699 -16.06 21.96 5.24
C ALA A 699 -17.54 21.96 5.68
N ASP A 700 -18.38 21.10 5.10
CA ASP A 700 -19.74 20.85 5.60
C ASP A 700 -19.76 19.49 6.33
N PHE A 701 -19.59 19.51 7.67
CA PHE A 701 -19.51 18.29 8.49
C PHE A 701 -20.89 17.72 8.85
N ASN A 702 -21.97 18.44 8.52
CA ASN A 702 -23.34 18.12 8.93
C ASN A 702 -24.33 17.95 7.76
N SER A 703 -23.88 18.21 6.53
CA SER A 703 -24.63 18.15 5.27
C SER A 703 -25.78 19.16 5.13
N ASP A 704 -25.71 20.33 5.78
CA ASP A 704 -26.71 21.39 5.66
C ASP A 704 -26.40 22.47 4.60
N ASN A 705 -25.26 22.35 3.91
CA ASN A 705 -24.73 23.26 2.87
C ASN A 705 -24.25 24.61 3.42
N ASN A 706 -23.86 24.66 4.70
CA ASN A 706 -23.13 25.79 5.27
C ASN A 706 -21.66 25.41 5.52
N ALA A 707 -20.78 26.42 5.54
CA ALA A 707 -19.38 26.24 5.93
C ALA A 707 -19.28 26.11 7.46
N ASP A 708 -18.94 24.92 7.94
CA ASP A 708 -18.50 24.64 9.31
C ASP A 708 -16.99 24.92 9.47
N LEU A 709 -16.47 24.89 10.70
CA LEU A 709 -15.04 24.99 11.02
C LEU A 709 -14.58 23.85 11.93
N ALA A 710 -13.37 23.35 11.67
CA ALA A 710 -12.59 22.55 12.62
C ALA A 710 -11.27 23.27 12.91
N VAL A 711 -10.94 23.44 14.19
CA VAL A 711 -9.85 24.30 14.67
C VAL A 711 -9.03 23.57 15.73
N LEU A 712 -7.73 23.45 15.52
CA LEU A 712 -6.81 22.88 16.51
C LEU A 712 -6.56 23.82 17.70
N ASP A 713 -6.42 23.26 18.88
CA ASP A 713 -5.92 23.92 20.09
C ASP A 713 -4.72 23.13 20.63
N THR A 714 -3.52 23.70 20.43
CA THR A 714 -2.22 23.10 20.76
C THR A 714 -1.94 23.11 22.26
N TYR A 715 -2.55 24.01 23.03
CA TYR A 715 -2.37 24.03 24.49
C TYR A 715 -3.38 23.11 25.21
N ALA A 716 -4.59 22.96 24.67
CA ALA A 716 -5.59 22.03 25.23
C ALA A 716 -5.47 20.59 24.70
N TYR A 717 -4.71 20.39 23.61
CA TYR A 717 -4.66 19.15 22.83
C TYR A 717 -6.06 18.75 22.35
N THR A 718 -6.75 19.64 21.61
CA THR A 718 -8.12 19.38 21.14
C THR A 718 -8.39 19.80 19.70
N VAL A 719 -9.36 19.15 19.06
CA VAL A 719 -10.04 19.66 17.86
C VAL A 719 -11.36 20.29 18.27
N ASN A 720 -11.56 21.57 17.97
CA ASN A 720 -12.81 22.30 18.24
C ASN A 720 -13.65 22.39 16.97
N VAL A 721 -14.86 21.84 17.01
CA VAL A 721 -15.79 21.84 15.86
C VAL A 721 -16.91 22.85 16.08
N LEU A 722 -17.11 23.73 15.10
CA LEU A 722 -18.07 24.83 15.15
C LEU A 722 -18.95 24.79 13.89
N LEU A 723 -20.26 24.60 14.07
CA LEU A 723 -21.19 24.44 12.95
C LEU A 723 -21.69 25.79 12.43
N GLY A 724 -21.69 26.00 11.12
CA GLY A 724 -22.04 27.25 10.46
C GLY A 724 -23.54 27.47 10.33
N TYR A 725 -24.00 28.68 10.61
CA TYR A 725 -25.39 29.10 10.34
C TYR A 725 -25.57 29.75 8.96
N GLY A 726 -24.65 29.54 8.01
CA GLY A 726 -24.71 30.14 6.67
C GLY A 726 -24.80 31.67 6.66
N THR A 727 -24.18 32.32 7.66
CA THR A 727 -24.33 33.76 7.95
C THR A 727 -23.05 34.38 8.54
N GLY A 728 -21.90 33.70 8.43
CA GLY A 728 -20.69 34.10 9.16
C GLY A 728 -20.77 33.95 10.68
N SER A 729 -21.81 33.30 11.19
CA SER A 729 -22.05 33.03 12.60
C SER A 729 -22.08 31.52 12.84
N PHE A 730 -21.57 31.07 13.98
CA PHE A 730 -21.33 29.66 14.26
C PHE A 730 -21.94 29.23 15.60
N LEU A 731 -22.35 27.95 15.67
CA LEU A 731 -22.63 27.23 16.90
C LEU A 731 -21.38 26.48 17.35
N TYR A 732 -20.83 26.85 18.51
CA TYR A 732 -19.83 26.02 19.19
C TYR A 732 -20.48 24.69 19.59
N ASN A 733 -19.99 23.58 19.01
CA ASN A 733 -20.64 22.27 19.13
C ASN A 733 -19.92 21.37 20.15
N ILE A 734 -18.76 20.81 19.79
CA ILE A 734 -18.01 19.83 20.58
C ILE A 734 -16.49 20.07 20.40
N SER A 735 -15.73 19.85 21.49
CA SER A 735 -14.27 19.67 21.46
C SER A 735 -13.93 18.19 21.59
N TYR A 736 -13.04 17.70 20.72
CA TYR A 736 -12.51 16.34 20.75
C TYR A 736 -11.12 16.36 21.40
N GLN A 737 -10.93 15.54 22.45
CA GLN A 737 -9.66 15.49 23.19
C GLN A 737 -8.69 14.55 22.49
N LEU A 738 -7.48 15.05 22.23
CA LEU A 738 -6.33 14.31 21.71
C LEU A 738 -5.36 13.96 22.85
N THR A 739 -4.47 13.02 22.58
CA THR A 739 -3.43 12.51 23.48
C THR A 739 -2.06 13.19 23.30
N PHE A 740 -1.88 13.91 22.19
CA PHE A 740 -0.64 14.52 21.68
C PHE A 740 -0.88 16.00 21.30
N ASP A 741 0.20 16.77 21.07
CA ASP A 741 0.14 18.14 20.51
C ASP A 741 -0.21 18.13 19.01
N PRO A 742 -1.33 18.69 18.54
CA PRO A 742 -1.75 18.60 17.14
C PRO A 742 -1.11 19.67 16.23
N LEU A 743 -0.40 19.24 15.19
CA LEU A 743 0.26 20.11 14.22
C LEU A 743 -0.66 20.53 13.04
N TYR A 744 -1.23 19.56 12.33
CA TYR A 744 -2.04 19.78 11.12
C TYR A 744 -3.38 19.03 11.17
N ILE A 745 -4.35 19.49 10.38
CA ILE A 745 -5.70 18.90 10.29
C ILE A 745 -6.21 18.92 8.84
N ALA A 746 -6.86 17.84 8.42
CA ALA A 746 -7.51 17.70 7.11
C ALA A 746 -8.91 17.06 7.25
N ALA A 747 -9.81 17.33 6.29
CA ALA A 747 -11.15 16.76 6.23
C ALA A 747 -11.37 16.00 4.91
N VAL A 748 -11.66 14.70 5.01
CA VAL A 748 -11.78 13.76 3.89
C VAL A 748 -12.77 12.67 4.29
N ASP A 749 -13.53 12.10 3.36
CA ASP A 749 -14.23 10.82 3.59
C ASP A 749 -13.22 9.68 3.44
N PHE A 750 -12.52 9.29 4.51
CA PHE A 750 -11.50 8.24 4.45
C PHE A 750 -12.16 6.86 4.28
N ASN A 751 -13.29 6.64 4.94
CA ASN A 751 -13.96 5.33 4.97
C ASN A 751 -14.95 5.07 3.80
N ASN A 752 -15.17 6.06 2.94
CA ASN A 752 -16.05 6.04 1.76
C ASN A 752 -17.56 5.90 2.07
N ASP A 753 -18.04 6.29 3.27
CA ASP A 753 -19.47 6.24 3.62
C ASP A 753 -20.27 7.53 3.34
N ASN A 754 -19.65 8.46 2.61
CA ASN A 754 -20.17 9.75 2.13
C ASN A 754 -20.35 10.78 3.26
N LYS A 755 -19.45 10.75 4.25
CA LYS A 755 -19.35 11.70 5.36
C LYS A 755 -17.90 12.13 5.51
N LEU A 756 -17.66 13.38 5.87
CA LEU A 756 -16.29 13.85 6.11
C LEU A 756 -15.82 13.37 7.49
N ASP A 757 -14.74 12.62 7.50
CA ASP A 757 -13.89 12.30 8.65
C ASP A 757 -12.86 13.44 8.85
N LEU A 758 -12.10 13.40 9.94
CA LEU A 758 -10.94 14.27 10.18
C LEU A 758 -9.68 13.44 10.38
N ALA A 759 -8.58 13.83 9.73
CA ALA A 759 -7.23 13.39 10.08
C ALA A 759 -6.51 14.51 10.82
N ILE A 760 -5.80 14.17 11.90
CA ILE A 760 -4.97 15.09 12.67
C ILE A 760 -3.56 14.52 12.76
N ILE A 761 -2.56 15.34 12.44
CA ILE A 761 -1.14 14.99 12.51
C ILE A 761 -0.57 15.51 13.83
N SER A 762 0.21 14.68 14.53
CA SER A 762 0.93 15.04 15.75
C SER A 762 2.16 15.92 15.51
N ASN A 763 2.51 16.75 16.48
CA ASN A 763 3.73 17.52 16.56
C ASN A 763 4.82 16.83 17.40
N ASP A 764 4.42 15.91 18.29
CA ASP A 764 5.32 15.18 19.20
C ASP A 764 6.08 14.07 18.45
N ASP A 765 5.38 13.34 17.56
CA ASP A 765 5.87 12.13 16.87
C ASP A 765 5.49 12.04 15.37
N TYR A 766 4.80 13.05 14.80
CA TYR A 766 4.39 13.12 13.37
C TYR A 766 3.46 12.00 12.88
N SER A 767 2.91 11.29 13.85
CA SER A 767 1.83 10.32 13.74
C SER A 767 0.53 10.90 13.18
N THR A 768 -0.39 10.06 12.71
CA THR A 768 -1.72 10.49 12.21
C THR A 768 -2.86 9.72 12.86
N THR A 769 -3.73 10.44 13.56
CA THR A 769 -4.97 9.90 14.15
C THR A 769 -6.18 10.30 13.30
N ILE A 770 -7.09 9.35 13.05
CA ILE A 770 -8.35 9.58 12.33
C ILE A 770 -9.54 9.61 13.31
N LEU A 771 -10.40 10.64 13.17
CA LEU A 771 -11.71 10.77 13.83
C LEU A 771 -12.82 10.60 12.78
N LEU A 772 -13.58 9.50 12.86
CA LEU A 772 -14.60 9.17 11.86
C LEU A 772 -15.87 10.04 12.00
N GLY A 773 -16.38 10.54 10.88
CA GLY A 773 -17.51 11.46 10.78
C GLY A 773 -18.86 10.77 10.95
N LEU A 774 -19.70 11.30 11.83
CA LEU A 774 -21.07 10.83 12.04
C LEU A 774 -22.10 11.55 11.14
N GLY A 775 -21.64 12.51 10.32
CA GLY A 775 -22.45 13.17 9.27
C GLY A 775 -23.54 14.08 9.80
N ASN A 776 -23.34 14.59 11.01
CA ASN A 776 -24.26 15.46 11.74
C ASN A 776 -23.50 16.56 12.50
N GLY A 777 -22.26 16.86 12.10
CA GLY A 777 -21.37 17.80 12.79
C GLY A 777 -20.60 17.20 13.98
N ASN A 778 -20.76 15.91 14.25
CA ASN A 778 -20.00 15.18 15.27
C ASN A 778 -19.13 14.08 14.62
N PHE A 779 -18.07 13.71 15.33
CA PHE A 779 -17.16 12.60 15.05
C PHE A 779 -17.24 11.55 16.17
N ASP A 780 -16.68 10.36 15.92
CA ASP A 780 -16.51 9.32 16.93
C ASP A 780 -15.51 9.77 18.03
N SER A 781 -15.63 9.15 19.20
CA SER A 781 -14.90 9.46 20.42
C SER A 781 -13.74 8.50 20.74
N ASP A 782 -13.51 7.51 19.87
CA ASP A 782 -12.51 6.47 20.02
C ASP A 782 -11.51 6.54 18.85
N PRO A 783 -10.43 7.35 18.95
CA PRO A 783 -9.45 7.55 17.87
C PRO A 783 -8.79 6.24 17.40
N LYS A 784 -8.21 6.28 16.20
CA LYS A 784 -7.55 5.14 15.57
C LYS A 784 -6.13 5.52 15.15
N ASP A 785 -5.19 4.70 15.61
CA ASP A 785 -3.74 4.81 15.53
C ASP A 785 -3.20 3.47 14.94
N VAL A 786 -2.01 3.44 14.31
CA VAL A 786 -1.63 2.40 13.32
C VAL A 786 -0.18 1.89 13.45
N ASP A 787 0.19 1.29 14.59
CA ASP A 787 1.59 0.94 14.91
C ASP A 787 2.15 -0.37 14.33
N THR A 788 3.41 -0.31 13.87
CA THR A 788 4.15 -1.42 13.22
C THR A 788 5.65 -1.50 13.57
N GLU A 789 6.09 -1.02 14.74
CA GLU A 789 7.53 -0.96 15.10
C GLU A 789 8.27 -2.32 15.11
N SER A 790 9.59 -2.29 14.88
CA SER A 790 10.54 -3.37 15.17
C SER A 790 10.32 -4.73 14.48
N ALA A 791 9.90 -4.71 13.20
CA ALA A 791 9.73 -5.90 12.36
C ALA A 791 11.07 -6.65 12.08
N LEU A 792 11.25 -7.83 12.69
CA LEU A 792 12.54 -8.54 12.68
C LEU A 792 12.61 -9.83 11.86
N TRP A 793 11.48 -10.50 11.66
CA TRP A 793 11.38 -11.76 10.91
C TRP A 793 10.07 -11.77 10.11
N LEU A 794 10.05 -12.47 8.98
CA LEU A 794 8.91 -12.52 8.06
C LEU A 794 8.62 -13.93 7.55
N LEU A 795 7.35 -14.22 7.30
CA LEU A 795 6.83 -15.34 6.52
C LEU A 795 5.84 -14.82 5.48
N SER A 796 5.65 -15.56 4.39
CA SER A 796 4.49 -15.44 3.51
C SER A 796 3.69 -16.75 3.51
N TYR A 797 2.38 -16.68 3.70
CA TYR A 797 1.48 -17.85 3.67
C TYR A 797 0.00 -17.44 3.49
N ASP A 798 -0.88 -18.39 3.16
CA ASP A 798 -2.34 -18.24 3.14
C ASP A 798 -2.93 -18.55 4.53
N PHE A 799 -3.03 -17.56 5.44
CA PHE A 799 -3.56 -17.71 6.81
C PHE A 799 -5.09 -17.60 6.89
N ASN A 800 -5.75 -16.95 5.92
CA ASN A 800 -7.21 -16.79 5.86
C ASN A 800 -7.91 -17.81 4.92
N SER A 801 -7.16 -18.61 4.15
CA SER A 801 -7.65 -19.58 3.16
C SER A 801 -8.35 -18.99 1.93
N ASP A 802 -7.98 -17.77 1.50
CA ASP A 802 -8.50 -17.10 0.29
C ASP A 802 -7.64 -17.31 -0.98
N HIS A 803 -6.45 -17.91 -0.82
CA HIS A 803 -5.43 -18.17 -1.86
C HIS A 803 -4.68 -16.92 -2.37
N ASN A 804 -4.50 -15.93 -1.51
CA ASN A 804 -3.46 -14.91 -1.58
C ASN A 804 -2.18 -15.36 -0.84
N GLN A 805 -1.22 -14.45 -0.72
CA GLN A 805 -0.06 -14.60 0.17
C GLN A 805 -0.15 -13.48 1.21
N ASP A 806 -0.62 -13.83 2.40
CA ASP A 806 -0.53 -12.99 3.58
C ASP A 806 0.93 -12.94 4.06
N LEU A 807 1.25 -11.96 4.90
CA LEU A 807 2.50 -11.88 5.64
C LEU A 807 2.27 -12.15 7.13
N ALA A 808 3.26 -12.75 7.79
CA ALA A 808 3.35 -12.76 9.25
C ALA A 808 4.74 -12.31 9.69
N LEU A 809 4.79 -11.28 10.52
CA LEU A 809 6.01 -10.68 11.03
C LEU A 809 6.07 -10.65 12.56
N ILE A 810 7.29 -10.55 13.07
CA ILE A 810 7.58 -10.42 14.51
C ILE A 810 7.93 -8.97 14.82
N ALA A 811 7.15 -8.35 15.70
CA ALA A 811 7.52 -7.12 16.40
C ALA A 811 8.22 -7.51 17.72
N GLN A 812 9.54 -7.34 17.76
CA GLN A 812 10.37 -7.95 18.82
C GLN A 812 10.34 -7.20 20.16
N GLU A 813 10.24 -5.88 20.14
CA GLU A 813 10.28 -5.08 21.38
C GLU A 813 8.88 -5.03 22.07
N ASP A 814 7.81 -5.33 21.33
CA ASP A 814 6.42 -5.37 21.82
C ASP A 814 5.92 -6.76 22.25
N ASP A 815 6.77 -7.80 22.16
CA ASP A 815 6.41 -9.21 22.36
C ASP A 815 5.19 -9.65 21.51
N ASN A 816 5.10 -9.23 20.24
CA ASN A 816 3.94 -9.50 19.35
C ASN A 816 4.31 -10.24 18.05
N ILE A 817 3.36 -11.04 17.55
CA ILE A 817 3.26 -11.40 16.13
C ILE A 817 2.24 -10.48 15.48
N ILE A 818 2.52 -10.02 14.27
CA ILE A 818 1.59 -9.24 13.44
C ILE A 818 1.32 -10.06 12.17
N VAL A 819 0.05 -10.34 11.86
CA VAL A 819 -0.37 -10.95 10.59
C VAL A 819 -1.00 -9.88 9.71
N ILE A 820 -0.54 -9.74 8.47
CA ILE A 820 -1.06 -8.76 7.50
C ILE A 820 -1.58 -9.55 6.29
N LEU A 821 -2.91 -9.61 6.14
CA LEU A 821 -3.56 -10.45 5.13
C LEU A 821 -3.38 -9.86 3.73
N GLY A 822 -2.99 -10.64 2.73
CA GLY A 822 -2.73 -10.17 1.37
C GLY A 822 -4.00 -10.17 0.52
N ASP A 823 -4.14 -9.20 -0.38
CA ASP A 823 -5.27 -9.14 -1.34
C ASP A 823 -4.97 -9.83 -2.69
N GLY A 824 -3.69 -10.18 -2.92
CA GLY A 824 -3.19 -10.79 -4.16
C GLY A 824 -2.72 -9.79 -5.24
N ASN A 825 -2.64 -8.50 -4.94
CA ASN A 825 -2.25 -7.41 -5.86
C ASN A 825 -1.00 -6.63 -5.37
N THR A 826 -0.12 -7.25 -4.58
CA THR A 826 0.96 -6.63 -3.78
C THR A 826 0.50 -5.69 -2.65
N THR A 827 -0.78 -5.74 -2.27
CA THR A 827 -1.37 -4.95 -1.19
C THR A 827 -1.86 -5.84 -0.04
N PHE A 828 -2.01 -5.26 1.16
CA PHE A 828 -2.29 -6.03 2.38
C PHE A 828 -3.29 -5.28 3.31
N LEU A 829 -4.22 -6.02 3.90
CA LEU A 829 -5.27 -5.54 4.81
C LEU A 829 -4.73 -5.14 6.18
N THR A 830 -5.57 -4.53 7.02
CA THR A 830 -5.22 -4.08 8.39
C THR A 830 -4.45 -5.14 9.20
N PRO A 831 -3.28 -4.80 9.78
CA PRO A 831 -2.48 -5.72 10.58
C PRO A 831 -3.22 -6.28 11.82
N LEU A 832 -3.01 -7.56 12.11
CA LEU A 832 -3.64 -8.30 13.21
C LEU A 832 -2.59 -8.71 14.26
N SER A 833 -2.53 -7.99 15.38
CA SER A 833 -1.57 -8.22 16.46
C SER A 833 -1.97 -9.37 17.40
N ASN A 834 -1.01 -10.19 17.78
CA ASN A 834 -1.17 -11.40 18.59
C ASN A 834 0.02 -11.56 19.55
N THR A 835 -0.20 -11.28 20.84
CA THR A 835 0.86 -11.24 21.87
C THR A 835 1.42 -12.62 22.23
N VAL A 836 2.75 -12.70 22.35
CA VAL A 836 3.55 -13.90 22.63
C VAL A 836 4.28 -13.79 23.97
N ALA A 837 5.60 -14.02 24.03
CA ALA A 837 6.41 -13.97 25.25
C ALA A 837 7.82 -13.44 24.91
N GLY A 838 8.61 -13.14 25.95
CA GLY A 838 9.75 -12.23 25.90
C GLY A 838 10.74 -12.43 24.74
N PHE A 839 10.85 -11.42 23.88
CA PHE A 839 11.81 -11.27 22.79
C PHE A 839 11.64 -12.34 21.68
N PRO A 840 10.51 -12.33 20.94
CA PRO A 840 10.26 -13.26 19.82
C PRO A 840 11.31 -13.08 18.71
N TYR A 841 11.81 -14.18 18.12
CA TYR A 841 13.02 -14.15 17.27
C TYR A 841 12.93 -14.87 15.91
N GLN A 842 12.25 -16.02 15.85
CA GLN A 842 11.87 -16.67 14.58
C GLN A 842 10.45 -17.19 14.72
N VAL A 843 9.70 -17.07 13.63
CA VAL A 843 8.38 -17.66 13.42
C VAL A 843 8.44 -18.68 12.27
N ILE A 844 7.66 -19.76 12.37
CA ILE A 844 7.34 -20.70 11.29
C ILE A 844 5.84 -21.02 11.32
N SER A 845 5.26 -21.42 10.20
CA SER A 845 3.82 -21.71 10.08
C SER A 845 3.55 -23.07 9.43
N SER A 846 2.56 -23.81 9.92
CA SER A 846 2.04 -25.05 9.32
C SER A 846 0.72 -25.44 9.99
N ASP A 847 -0.07 -26.35 9.41
CA ASP A 847 -1.14 -27.03 10.14
C ASP A 847 -0.52 -28.03 11.14
N PHE A 848 -0.31 -27.58 12.38
CA PHE A 848 0.29 -28.40 13.43
C PHE A 848 -0.73 -29.31 14.12
N ASN A 849 -2.02 -28.94 14.08
CA ASN A 849 -3.08 -29.65 14.80
C ASN A 849 -3.91 -30.63 13.94
N ASN A 850 -3.80 -30.54 12.61
CA ASN A 850 -4.55 -31.24 11.56
C ASN A 850 -6.04 -30.83 11.45
N ASP A 851 -6.39 -29.55 11.63
CA ASP A 851 -7.74 -29.01 11.38
C ASP A 851 -7.89 -28.23 10.06
N THR A 852 -6.87 -28.29 9.18
CA THR A 852 -6.78 -27.63 7.86
C THR A 852 -6.66 -26.11 7.89
N LYS A 853 -6.29 -25.54 9.05
CA LYS A 853 -5.94 -24.12 9.20
C LYS A 853 -4.45 -23.98 9.42
N GLN A 854 -3.93 -22.79 9.13
CA GLN A 854 -2.52 -22.51 9.37
C GLN A 854 -2.28 -22.11 10.83
N ASP A 855 -1.56 -22.95 11.57
CA ASP A 855 -1.05 -22.65 12.90
C ASP A 855 0.34 -21.99 12.80
N VAL A 856 0.77 -21.36 13.89
CA VAL A 856 2.05 -20.64 13.98
C VAL A 856 2.88 -21.12 15.18
N VAL A 857 4.19 -21.19 15.00
CA VAL A 857 5.18 -21.51 16.04
C VAL A 857 6.21 -20.39 16.12
N VAL A 858 6.41 -19.83 17.32
CA VAL A 858 7.41 -18.78 17.58
C VAL A 858 8.39 -19.23 18.66
N ILE A 859 9.66 -18.81 18.53
CA ILE A 859 10.67 -18.94 19.58
C ILE A 859 11.03 -17.58 20.20
N ASN A 860 11.05 -17.52 21.52
CA ASN A 860 11.19 -16.30 22.32
C ASN A 860 12.44 -16.37 23.20
N GLN A 861 13.35 -15.41 23.07
CA GLN A 861 14.73 -15.57 23.53
C GLN A 861 14.93 -15.40 25.04
N ASP A 862 14.28 -14.41 25.64
CA ASP A 862 14.54 -14.01 27.03
C ASP A 862 13.86 -14.96 28.02
N ASP A 863 12.62 -15.37 27.74
CA ASP A 863 11.94 -16.45 28.48
C ASP A 863 12.55 -17.84 28.23
N GLY A 864 13.19 -18.02 27.07
CA GLY A 864 13.77 -19.28 26.62
C GLY A 864 12.70 -20.34 26.32
N VAL A 865 11.67 -19.93 25.60
CA VAL A 865 10.47 -20.72 25.29
C VAL A 865 10.18 -20.78 23.80
N LEU A 866 9.38 -21.78 23.43
CA LEU A 866 8.67 -21.88 22.16
C LEU A 866 7.18 -21.76 22.47
N GLN A 867 6.41 -21.10 21.61
CA GLN A 867 4.96 -21.02 21.68
C GLN A 867 4.33 -21.56 20.41
N VAL A 868 3.17 -22.21 20.56
CA VAL A 868 2.30 -22.67 19.47
C VAL A 868 0.99 -21.87 19.54
N LEU A 869 0.58 -21.29 18.42
CA LEU A 869 -0.61 -20.48 18.26
C LEU A 869 -1.51 -21.15 17.21
N PHE A 870 -2.65 -21.68 17.65
CA PHE A 870 -3.54 -22.42 16.74
C PHE A 870 -4.46 -21.46 15.97
N GLY A 871 -4.52 -21.60 14.64
CA GLY A 871 -5.20 -20.67 13.74
C GLY A 871 -6.72 -20.70 13.85
N HIS A 872 -7.35 -19.54 13.72
CA HIS A 872 -8.80 -19.45 13.50
C HIS A 872 -9.19 -19.53 12.02
N GLY A 873 -8.24 -19.32 11.09
CA GLY A 873 -8.48 -19.35 9.65
C GLY A 873 -9.04 -18.02 9.11
N ASP A 874 -8.78 -16.93 9.82
CA ASP A 874 -9.23 -15.55 9.56
C ASP A 874 -8.13 -14.54 9.94
N GLY A 875 -6.88 -15.00 10.06
CA GLY A 875 -5.73 -14.22 10.54
C GLY A 875 -5.54 -14.16 12.07
N PHE A 876 -6.53 -14.54 12.88
CA PHE A 876 -6.39 -14.59 14.34
C PHE A 876 -5.93 -15.96 14.86
N PHE A 877 -5.38 -15.99 16.08
CA PHE A 877 -4.98 -17.22 16.77
C PHE A 877 -5.65 -17.42 18.14
N ASN A 878 -5.63 -18.68 18.59
CA ASN A 878 -5.94 -19.07 19.97
C ASN A 878 -4.80 -18.68 20.93
N THR A 879 -5.11 -18.58 22.23
CA THR A 879 -4.13 -18.29 23.28
C THR A 879 -2.89 -19.21 23.20
N PRO A 880 -1.65 -18.66 23.17
CA PRO A 880 -0.45 -19.45 22.91
C PRO A 880 -0.18 -20.58 23.92
N VAL A 881 0.25 -21.74 23.41
CA VAL A 881 0.68 -22.89 24.23
C VAL A 881 2.20 -22.90 24.37
N THR A 882 2.70 -22.65 25.59
CA THR A 882 4.13 -22.42 25.85
C THR A 882 4.91 -23.69 26.26
N TYR A 883 6.06 -23.91 25.62
CA TYR A 883 7.01 -25.00 25.84
C TYR A 883 8.38 -24.45 26.21
N LYS A 884 9.02 -24.93 27.29
CA LYS A 884 10.36 -24.45 27.69
C LYS A 884 11.47 -25.22 26.99
N VAL A 885 12.23 -24.54 26.12
CA VAL A 885 13.24 -25.15 25.25
C VAL A 885 14.68 -24.92 25.71
N GLY A 886 14.99 -23.79 26.36
CA GLY A 886 16.36 -23.44 26.78
C GLY A 886 16.68 -21.99 26.45
N LYS A 887 17.90 -21.54 26.76
CA LYS A 887 18.24 -20.10 26.73
C LYS A 887 18.76 -19.63 25.37
N LEU A 888 18.23 -18.47 24.93
CA LEU A 888 18.45 -17.91 23.59
C LEU A 888 18.19 -18.96 22.48
N PRO A 889 16.94 -19.48 22.35
CA PRO A 889 16.52 -20.18 21.16
C PRO A 889 16.74 -19.31 19.92
N SER A 890 17.25 -19.90 18.86
CA SER A 890 17.87 -19.18 17.74
C SER A 890 17.36 -19.59 16.37
N CYS A 891 16.87 -20.82 16.25
CA CYS A 891 16.20 -21.27 15.05
C CYS A 891 15.29 -22.45 15.38
N VAL A 892 14.22 -22.60 14.60
CA VAL A 892 13.27 -23.71 14.67
C VAL A 892 12.95 -24.23 13.26
N VAL A 893 12.79 -25.55 13.14
CA VAL A 893 12.30 -26.23 11.93
C VAL A 893 11.22 -27.24 12.30
N ALA A 894 10.20 -27.36 11.43
CA ALA A 894 9.11 -28.33 11.53
C ALA A 894 9.20 -29.38 10.42
N ILE A 895 9.16 -30.67 10.79
CA ILE A 895 9.08 -31.82 9.87
C ILE A 895 8.75 -33.08 10.68
N ASP A 896 8.14 -34.10 10.08
CA ASP A 896 8.01 -35.41 10.71
C ASP A 896 9.40 -36.10 10.82
N PHE A 897 9.95 -36.22 12.03
CA PHE A 897 11.24 -36.90 12.24
C PHE A 897 11.09 -38.41 12.50
N ASN A 898 9.87 -38.90 12.75
CA ASN A 898 9.62 -40.22 13.32
C ASN A 898 8.78 -41.16 12.43
N SER A 899 8.26 -40.63 11.31
CA SER A 899 7.43 -41.29 10.30
C SER A 899 6.02 -41.70 10.77
N ASP A 900 5.41 -40.92 11.68
CA ASP A 900 4.00 -41.10 12.08
C ASP A 900 3.01 -40.18 11.33
N ASN A 901 3.52 -39.28 10.47
CA ASN A 901 2.80 -38.22 9.73
C ASN A 901 2.26 -37.09 10.62
N ILE A 902 2.90 -36.84 11.75
CA ILE A 902 2.69 -35.63 12.57
C ILE A 902 3.96 -34.78 12.48
N LEU A 903 3.83 -33.46 12.45
CA LEU A 903 4.98 -32.57 12.44
C LEU A 903 5.65 -32.55 13.82
N ASP A 904 6.94 -32.87 13.84
CA ASP A 904 7.83 -32.69 14.99
C ASP A 904 8.58 -31.35 14.85
N LEU A 905 9.21 -30.88 15.94
CA LEU A 905 9.97 -29.62 15.99
C LEU A 905 11.41 -29.85 16.46
N ALA A 906 12.38 -29.16 15.84
CA ALA A 906 13.76 -29.07 16.33
C ALA A 906 14.17 -27.61 16.54
N VAL A 907 14.65 -27.27 17.74
CA VAL A 907 14.99 -25.90 18.16
C VAL A 907 16.45 -25.80 18.61
N SER A 908 17.25 -24.91 18.00
CA SER A 908 18.63 -24.63 18.44
C SER A 908 18.69 -23.57 19.54
N THR A 909 19.53 -23.75 20.56
CA THR A 909 19.75 -22.77 21.65
C THR A 909 21.21 -22.35 21.76
N ILE A 910 21.48 -21.04 21.64
CA ILE A 910 22.85 -20.49 21.55
C ILE A 910 23.60 -20.60 22.87
N GLN A 911 22.93 -20.35 24.01
CA GLN A 911 23.59 -20.22 25.30
C GLN A 911 23.77 -21.56 26.02
N ASP A 912 22.77 -22.44 25.97
CA ASP A 912 22.89 -23.81 26.52
C ASP A 912 23.63 -24.78 25.57
N ALA A 913 23.90 -24.33 24.33
CA ALA A 913 24.58 -25.07 23.27
C ALA A 913 23.90 -26.40 22.90
N THR A 914 22.59 -26.36 22.67
CA THR A 914 21.79 -27.55 22.38
C THR A 914 20.97 -27.43 21.09
N VAL A 915 20.50 -28.57 20.60
CA VAL A 915 19.25 -28.66 19.83
C VAL A 915 18.27 -29.52 20.64
N VAL A 916 17.05 -29.03 20.83
CA VAL A 916 15.95 -29.76 21.47
C VAL A 916 15.01 -30.26 20.38
N VAL A 917 14.75 -31.56 20.37
CA VAL A 917 13.74 -32.19 19.51
C VAL A 917 12.49 -32.46 20.35
N LEU A 918 11.35 -31.98 19.87
CA LEU A 918 10.02 -32.18 20.43
C LEU A 918 9.19 -32.94 19.41
N PHE A 919 8.57 -34.05 19.82
CA PHE A 919 7.64 -34.77 18.96
C PHE A 919 6.23 -34.15 19.04
N GLY A 920 5.53 -34.11 17.91
CA GLY A 920 4.14 -33.66 17.82
C GLY A 920 3.15 -34.67 18.40
N THR A 921 1.88 -34.27 18.48
CA THR A 921 0.75 -35.15 18.78
C THR A 921 -0.48 -34.74 17.98
N THR A 922 -1.48 -35.63 17.87
CA THR A 922 -2.71 -35.46 17.06
C THR A 922 -3.71 -34.41 17.58
N ASN A 923 -3.21 -33.38 18.26
CA ASN A 923 -3.95 -32.22 18.78
C ASN A 923 -3.03 -30.99 18.86
N GLY A 924 -1.94 -30.96 18.07
CA GLY A 924 -1.00 -29.84 17.97
C GLY A 924 -0.09 -29.62 19.18
N THR A 925 -0.08 -30.52 20.18
CA THR A 925 0.75 -30.36 21.38
C THR A 925 2.08 -31.12 21.28
N PHE A 926 3.14 -30.59 21.87
CA PHE A 926 4.49 -31.13 21.74
C PHE A 926 5.02 -31.82 23.01
N ILE A 927 5.86 -32.84 22.82
CA ILE A 927 6.54 -33.58 23.89
C ILE A 927 8.04 -33.53 23.63
N ILE A 928 8.82 -32.94 24.55
CA ILE A 928 10.28 -32.94 24.46
C ILE A 928 10.81 -34.38 24.51
N GLN A 929 11.35 -34.86 23.39
CA GLN A 929 11.84 -36.22 23.21
C GLN A 929 13.32 -36.33 23.59
N GLN A 930 14.18 -35.48 23.02
CA GLN A 930 15.62 -35.53 23.25
C GLN A 930 16.30 -34.17 23.10
N THR A 931 17.38 -33.96 23.85
CA THR A 931 18.25 -32.78 23.75
C THR A 931 19.67 -33.21 23.37
N TYR A 932 20.16 -32.71 22.25
CA TYR A 932 21.50 -32.96 21.73
C TYR A 932 22.43 -31.80 22.12
N LYS A 933 23.67 -32.08 22.50
CA LYS A 933 24.65 -31.06 22.94
C LYS A 933 25.76 -30.87 21.92
N PHE A 934 26.07 -29.61 21.65
CA PHE A 934 27.01 -29.19 20.62
C PHE A 934 28.29 -28.65 21.25
N ASN A 935 29.43 -28.89 20.62
CA ASN A 935 30.73 -28.36 21.06
C ASN A 935 30.99 -26.96 20.46
N GLY A 936 29.99 -26.07 20.49
CA GLY A 936 29.97 -24.79 19.79
C GLY A 936 28.86 -23.88 20.31
N SER A 937 28.32 -23.01 19.45
CA SER A 937 27.05 -22.31 19.67
C SER A 937 26.20 -22.50 18.42
N PRO A 938 25.13 -23.30 18.48
CA PRO A 938 24.27 -23.57 17.33
C PRO A 938 23.38 -22.34 17.06
N THR A 939 23.36 -21.86 15.82
CA THR A 939 22.62 -20.64 15.43
C THR A 939 21.45 -20.90 14.49
N CYS A 940 21.59 -21.84 13.55
CA CYS A 940 20.51 -22.25 12.68
C CYS A 940 20.45 -23.78 12.61
N VAL A 941 19.24 -24.32 12.50
CA VAL A 941 18.94 -25.73 12.32
C VAL A 941 17.95 -25.90 11.17
N THR A 942 18.23 -26.84 10.27
CA THR A 942 17.24 -27.29 9.28
C THR A 942 17.27 -28.81 9.13
N SER A 943 16.36 -29.34 8.32
CA SER A 943 16.26 -30.77 8.07
C SER A 943 16.07 -31.13 6.60
N ALA A 944 16.67 -32.24 6.19
CA ALA A 944 16.52 -32.85 4.86
C ALA A 944 17.00 -34.31 4.93
N ASP A 945 16.50 -35.19 4.07
CA ASP A 945 17.11 -36.51 3.84
C ASP A 945 18.41 -36.30 3.04
N LEU A 946 19.57 -36.57 3.65
CA LEU A 946 20.87 -36.29 3.03
C LEU A 946 21.56 -37.52 2.42
N ASP A 947 21.17 -38.73 2.84
CA ASP A 947 21.71 -40.00 2.33
C ASP A 947 20.70 -40.87 1.56
N SER A 948 19.50 -40.31 1.29
CA SER A 948 18.39 -40.92 0.55
C SER A 948 17.80 -42.16 1.23
N ASN A 949 17.75 -42.17 2.58
CA ASN A 949 17.18 -43.28 3.34
C ASN A 949 15.65 -43.16 3.59
N GLY A 950 15.05 -42.00 3.33
CA GLY A 950 13.64 -41.67 3.58
C GLY A 950 13.35 -41.05 4.94
N SER A 951 14.35 -40.88 5.81
CA SER A 951 14.24 -40.20 7.11
C SER A 951 14.95 -38.84 7.08
N PRO A 952 14.34 -37.75 7.52
CA PRO A 952 14.96 -36.43 7.45
C PRO A 952 16.01 -36.23 8.56
N ASP A 953 17.23 -35.86 8.17
CA ASP A 953 18.42 -35.63 9.00
C ASP A 953 18.48 -34.20 9.55
N LEU A 954 19.34 -33.91 10.53
CA LEU A 954 19.56 -32.54 11.03
C LEU A 954 20.89 -31.93 10.58
N ILE A 955 20.83 -30.67 10.16
CA ILE A 955 21.97 -29.83 9.77
C ILE A 955 22.00 -28.60 10.69
N VAL A 956 23.15 -28.32 11.30
CA VAL A 956 23.26 -27.25 12.33
C VAL A 956 24.51 -26.37 12.12
N THR A 957 24.36 -25.06 11.94
CA THR A 957 25.49 -24.11 11.90
C THR A 957 26.00 -23.77 13.30
N ASN A 958 27.31 -23.71 13.47
CA ASN A 958 27.98 -23.47 14.75
C ASN A 958 28.87 -22.21 14.65
N THR A 959 28.34 -21.05 15.04
CA THR A 959 28.98 -19.73 14.89
C THR A 959 30.40 -19.67 15.46
N ARG A 960 30.61 -20.20 16.68
CA ARG A 960 31.92 -20.19 17.37
C ARG A 960 32.98 -21.09 16.72
N ASN A 961 32.55 -22.13 16.00
CA ASN A 961 33.44 -23.14 15.44
C ASN A 961 33.69 -22.94 13.94
N ASN A 962 32.82 -22.19 13.25
CA ASN A 962 32.85 -22.00 11.81
C ASN A 962 32.60 -23.32 11.08
N THR A 963 31.59 -24.07 11.55
CA THR A 963 31.23 -25.39 11.03
C THR A 963 29.72 -25.59 10.85
N ALA A 964 29.33 -26.39 9.87
CA ALA A 964 28.04 -27.06 9.81
C ALA A 964 28.20 -28.51 10.31
N SER A 965 27.40 -28.93 11.28
CA SER A 965 27.40 -30.28 11.85
C SER A 965 26.21 -31.07 11.31
N ILE A 966 26.47 -32.28 10.81
CA ILE A 966 25.44 -33.19 10.29
C ILE A 966 25.14 -34.28 11.32
N PHE A 967 23.85 -34.59 11.53
CA PHE A 967 23.36 -35.67 12.37
C PHE A 967 22.35 -36.52 11.60
N PHE A 968 22.66 -37.79 11.39
CA PHE A 968 21.78 -38.71 10.67
C PHE A 968 20.61 -39.18 11.53
N ASN A 969 19.42 -39.22 10.96
CA ASN A 969 18.22 -39.81 11.56
C ASN A 969 18.20 -41.33 11.31
N ASN A 970 17.64 -42.07 12.25
CA ASN A 970 17.49 -43.52 12.18
C ASN A 970 16.08 -43.98 11.78
N GLY A 971 15.19 -43.05 11.38
CA GLY A 971 13.78 -43.31 11.13
C GLY A 971 12.93 -43.44 12.40
N SER A 972 13.40 -42.90 13.53
CA SER A 972 12.63 -42.81 14.78
C SER A 972 12.96 -41.54 15.57
N GLY A 973 13.21 -40.43 14.86
CA GLY A 973 13.63 -39.13 15.40
C GLY A 973 14.83 -39.17 16.35
N THR A 974 15.71 -40.17 16.20
CA THR A 974 16.87 -40.36 17.08
C THR A 974 18.16 -40.12 16.30
N PHE A 975 18.80 -39.01 16.60
CA PHE A 975 19.86 -38.43 15.77
C PHE A 975 21.26 -38.88 16.21
N ILE A 976 22.07 -39.28 15.24
CA ILE A 976 23.44 -39.75 15.42
C ILE A 976 24.40 -38.75 14.77
N TYR A 977 25.28 -38.14 15.58
CA TYR A 977 26.31 -37.24 15.07
C TYR A 977 27.17 -37.92 14.00
N SER A 978 27.22 -37.31 12.82
CA SER A 978 28.01 -37.77 11.68
C SER A 978 29.35 -37.04 11.61
N LYS A 979 29.34 -35.73 11.30
CA LYS A 979 30.56 -34.99 10.94
C LYS A 979 30.34 -33.47 10.90
N ASP A 980 31.40 -32.73 11.25
CA ASP A 980 31.54 -31.30 11.00
C ASP A 980 32.18 -30.99 9.64
N TYR A 981 31.62 -30.02 8.92
CA TYR A 981 32.18 -29.41 7.71
C TYR A 981 32.55 -27.97 7.98
N LYS A 982 33.71 -27.51 7.49
CA LYS A 982 34.19 -26.13 7.70
C LYS A 982 33.60 -25.17 6.67
N VAL A 983 33.18 -24.00 7.14
CA VAL A 983 32.52 -22.96 6.35
C VAL A 983 33.22 -21.60 6.55
N GLY A 984 32.61 -20.50 6.14
CA GLY A 984 33.06 -19.14 6.44
C GLY A 984 33.02 -18.81 7.94
N ARG A 985 33.42 -17.58 8.30
CA ARG A 985 33.51 -17.13 9.69
C ARG A 985 32.16 -16.63 10.21
N THR A 986 31.83 -17.03 11.44
CA THR A 986 30.54 -16.76 12.09
C THR A 986 29.34 -17.04 11.18
N PRO A 987 29.10 -18.33 10.83
CA PRO A 987 27.90 -18.73 10.12
C PRO A 987 26.64 -18.43 10.95
N ASN A 988 25.73 -17.63 10.40
CA ASN A 988 24.46 -17.28 11.02
C ASN A 988 23.38 -18.26 10.55
N PHE A 989 22.77 -17.99 9.40
CA PHE A 989 21.70 -18.78 8.80
C PHE A 989 22.17 -19.75 7.70
N LEU A 990 21.33 -20.72 7.34
CA LEU A 990 21.58 -21.70 6.29
C LEU A 990 20.28 -22.06 5.53
N ALA A 991 20.40 -22.37 4.24
CA ALA A 991 19.33 -22.88 3.41
C ALA A 991 19.81 -24.08 2.58
N ILE A 992 18.87 -24.76 1.91
CA ILE A 992 19.08 -26.04 1.22
C ILE A 992 18.44 -26.02 -0.18
N GLY A 993 18.99 -26.80 -1.11
CA GLY A 993 18.48 -26.95 -2.46
C GLY A 993 19.38 -27.87 -3.29
N ASP A 994 19.00 -28.18 -4.52
CA ASP A 994 19.91 -28.80 -5.49
C ASP A 994 20.57 -27.71 -6.34
N PHE A 995 21.82 -27.36 -6.05
CA PHE A 995 22.53 -26.30 -6.78
C PHE A 995 23.26 -26.83 -8.03
N ASN A 996 23.20 -28.14 -8.30
CA ASN A 996 24.02 -28.80 -9.31
C ASN A 996 23.24 -29.65 -10.33
N ASN A 997 21.94 -29.86 -10.09
CA ASN A 997 20.99 -30.68 -10.85
C ASN A 997 21.30 -32.19 -10.83
N ASP A 998 21.75 -32.74 -9.69
CA ASP A 998 21.96 -34.20 -9.49
C ASP A 998 20.94 -34.90 -8.57
N ASN A 999 19.95 -34.16 -8.06
CA ASN A 999 18.88 -34.55 -7.13
C ASN A 999 19.34 -34.86 -5.68
N ASN A 1000 20.54 -34.44 -5.28
CA ASN A 1000 20.96 -34.51 -3.87
C ASN A 1000 20.89 -33.13 -3.21
N THR A 1001 20.39 -33.08 -1.97
CA THR A 1001 20.27 -31.82 -1.22
C THR A 1001 21.64 -31.27 -0.83
N ASP A 1002 22.02 -30.13 -1.41
CA ASP A 1002 23.19 -29.31 -1.11
C ASP A 1002 22.88 -28.26 -0.02
N LEU A 1003 23.91 -27.60 0.52
CA LEU A 1003 23.79 -26.55 1.55
C LEU A 1003 24.36 -25.20 1.09
N VAL A 1004 23.65 -24.11 1.39
CA VAL A 1004 24.17 -22.73 1.37
C VAL A 1004 24.13 -22.13 2.78
N ILE A 1005 25.21 -21.44 3.19
CA ILE A 1005 25.35 -20.89 4.55
C ILE A 1005 25.83 -19.44 4.48
N ALA A 1006 25.17 -18.52 5.19
CA ALA A 1006 25.55 -17.11 5.31
C ALA A 1006 26.58 -16.89 6.43
N ASN A 1007 27.72 -16.28 6.13
CA ASN A 1007 28.86 -16.15 7.06
C ASN A 1007 29.20 -14.67 7.31
N SER A 1008 28.56 -14.09 8.32
CA SER A 1008 28.64 -12.66 8.67
C SER A 1008 30.09 -12.17 8.79
N GLY A 1009 30.94 -12.92 9.48
CA GLY A 1009 32.33 -12.56 9.78
C GLY A 1009 33.32 -12.80 8.64
N SER A 1010 32.88 -13.26 7.47
CA SER A 1010 33.72 -13.32 6.26
C SER A 1010 33.07 -12.74 5.00
N ASN A 1011 31.90 -12.07 5.13
CA ASN A 1011 31.23 -11.38 4.02
C ASN A 1011 31.04 -12.27 2.78
N ASN A 1012 30.65 -13.53 3.01
CA ASN A 1012 30.48 -14.53 1.97
C ASN A 1012 29.43 -15.58 2.33
N VAL A 1013 28.87 -16.22 1.29
CA VAL A 1013 28.13 -17.47 1.42
C VAL A 1013 29.06 -18.66 1.15
N SER A 1014 28.82 -19.78 1.84
CA SER A 1014 29.51 -21.06 1.65
C SER A 1014 28.56 -22.07 1.02
N ILE A 1015 28.94 -22.63 -0.14
CA ILE A 1015 28.21 -23.67 -0.88
C ILE A 1015 28.88 -25.03 -0.65
N LEU A 1016 28.13 -26.03 -0.19
CA LEU A 1016 28.61 -27.38 0.07
C LEU A 1016 27.79 -28.39 -0.73
N ILE A 1017 28.44 -29.03 -1.71
CA ILE A 1017 27.82 -30.00 -2.61
C ILE A 1017 27.81 -31.40 -1.98
N ASN A 1018 26.65 -32.04 -1.89
CA ASN A 1018 26.44 -33.40 -1.38
C ASN A 1018 26.96 -34.44 -2.40
N ASN A 1019 27.19 -35.68 -1.95
CA ASN A 1019 27.63 -36.80 -2.77
C ASN A 1019 26.60 -37.96 -2.72
N GLY A 1020 25.33 -37.66 -2.40
CA GLY A 1020 24.23 -38.61 -2.29
C GLY A 1020 24.38 -39.67 -1.19
N ASN A 1021 25.01 -39.28 -0.08
CA ASN A 1021 25.27 -40.14 1.08
C ASN A 1021 25.55 -39.35 2.38
N GLY A 1022 25.03 -38.13 2.48
CA GLY A 1022 25.31 -37.17 3.55
C GLY A 1022 26.78 -36.76 3.71
N SER A 1023 27.63 -37.06 2.72
CA SER A 1023 29.00 -36.56 2.68
C SER A 1023 29.13 -35.40 1.71
N PHE A 1024 29.65 -34.28 2.21
CA PHE A 1024 29.78 -33.04 1.43
C PHE A 1024 31.20 -32.80 0.93
N SER A 1025 31.28 -32.08 -0.19
CA SER A 1025 32.48 -31.47 -0.73
C SER A 1025 33.01 -30.34 0.18
N ASN A 1026 34.24 -29.89 -0.08
CA ASN A 1026 34.77 -28.70 0.60
C ASN A 1026 33.96 -27.45 0.18
N ALA A 1027 33.67 -26.57 1.14
CA ALA A 1027 32.90 -25.34 0.90
C ALA A 1027 33.54 -24.44 -0.17
N THR A 1028 32.75 -24.07 -1.18
CA THR A 1028 33.08 -23.03 -2.17
C THR A 1028 32.46 -21.72 -1.73
N ASN A 1029 33.24 -20.63 -1.68
CA ASN A 1029 32.79 -19.37 -1.08
C ASN A 1029 32.59 -18.26 -2.13
N TYR A 1030 31.43 -17.61 -2.10
CA TYR A 1030 31.09 -16.46 -2.96
C TYR A 1030 30.95 -15.21 -2.10
N ALA A 1031 31.62 -14.11 -2.50
CA ALA A 1031 31.57 -12.84 -1.76
C ALA A 1031 30.25 -12.12 -2.01
N VAL A 1032 29.68 -11.56 -0.93
CA VAL A 1032 28.37 -10.87 -0.92
C VAL A 1032 28.54 -9.44 -0.36
N GLY A 1033 27.50 -8.83 0.22
CA GLY A 1033 27.62 -7.61 1.01
C GLY A 1033 28.33 -7.85 2.35
N LYS A 1034 28.24 -6.90 3.28
CA LYS A 1034 28.82 -7.02 4.62
C LYS A 1034 27.83 -7.61 5.62
N GLY A 1035 28.32 -8.40 6.56
CA GLY A 1035 27.47 -9.00 7.59
C GLY A 1035 26.28 -9.77 7.00
N PRO A 1036 26.47 -10.70 6.04
CA PRO A 1036 25.39 -11.54 5.57
C PRO A 1036 24.82 -12.37 6.74
N ILE A 1037 23.55 -12.15 7.05
CA ILE A 1037 22.88 -12.77 8.20
C ILE A 1037 21.81 -13.78 7.79
N TYR A 1038 21.12 -13.56 6.67
CA TYR A 1038 20.10 -14.47 6.13
C TYR A 1038 20.38 -14.84 4.66
N VAL A 1039 19.87 -15.99 4.22
CA VAL A 1039 19.92 -16.43 2.82
C VAL A 1039 18.65 -17.23 2.49
N SER A 1040 18.04 -16.92 1.34
CA SER A 1040 16.94 -17.68 0.75
C SER A 1040 17.28 -18.08 -0.69
N VAL A 1041 16.55 -19.04 -1.25
CA VAL A 1041 16.85 -19.69 -2.52
C VAL A 1041 15.60 -19.89 -3.37
N GLY A 1042 15.73 -19.76 -4.68
CA GLY A 1042 14.62 -19.86 -5.64
C GLY A 1042 15.15 -19.76 -7.08
N ASP A 1043 14.27 -19.81 -8.08
CA ASP A 1043 14.63 -19.54 -9.49
C ASP A 1043 14.07 -18.14 -9.84
N PHE A 1044 14.92 -17.11 -9.83
CA PHE A 1044 14.47 -15.72 -9.99
C PHE A 1044 14.40 -15.26 -11.44
N ASN A 1045 15.03 -16.00 -12.36
CA ASN A 1045 15.13 -15.66 -13.78
C ASN A 1045 14.39 -16.64 -14.71
N ASN A 1046 13.76 -17.69 -14.16
CA ASN A 1046 13.06 -18.76 -14.87
C ASN A 1046 13.96 -19.60 -15.79
N ASP A 1047 15.25 -19.78 -15.42
CA ASP A 1047 16.21 -20.61 -16.16
C ASP A 1047 16.36 -22.04 -15.63
N THR A 1048 15.56 -22.42 -14.64
CA THR A 1048 15.47 -23.73 -13.95
C THR A 1048 16.67 -24.09 -13.07
N ASN A 1049 17.61 -23.17 -12.83
CA ASN A 1049 18.68 -23.33 -11.86
C ASN A 1049 18.36 -22.55 -10.57
N ILE A 1050 18.73 -23.10 -9.42
CA ILE A 1050 18.52 -22.40 -8.15
C ILE A 1050 19.53 -21.25 -8.01
N ASP A 1051 19.01 -20.06 -7.79
CA ASP A 1051 19.66 -18.80 -7.44
C ASP A 1051 19.70 -18.57 -5.91
N LEU A 1052 20.42 -17.55 -5.46
CA LEU A 1052 20.49 -17.13 -4.06
C LEU A 1052 20.12 -15.66 -3.89
N VAL A 1053 19.33 -15.34 -2.86
CA VAL A 1053 19.20 -13.97 -2.31
C VAL A 1053 19.77 -13.96 -0.89
N VAL A 1054 20.64 -12.99 -0.60
CA VAL A 1054 21.41 -12.92 0.66
C VAL A 1054 21.24 -11.54 1.29
N VAL A 1055 20.89 -11.49 2.57
CA VAL A 1055 20.60 -10.25 3.30
C VAL A 1055 21.82 -9.78 4.09
N ASN A 1056 22.28 -8.54 3.87
CA ASN A 1056 23.59 -8.04 4.31
C ASN A 1056 23.48 -6.87 5.31
N GLY A 1057 23.11 -7.18 6.56
CA GLY A 1057 22.75 -6.20 7.60
C GLY A 1057 23.80 -5.13 7.94
N ASP A 1058 25.10 -5.41 7.79
CA ASP A 1058 26.18 -4.40 7.99
C ASP A 1058 26.34 -3.43 6.79
N SER A 1059 25.42 -3.47 5.82
CA SER A 1059 25.53 -2.73 4.55
C SER A 1059 24.20 -2.45 3.84
N ASP A 1060 23.05 -2.55 4.51
CA ASP A 1060 21.76 -2.00 4.06
C ASP A 1060 21.40 -2.40 2.61
N THR A 1061 21.64 -3.68 2.28
CA THR A 1061 21.54 -4.23 0.93
C THR A 1061 21.20 -5.73 0.92
N ILE A 1062 20.51 -6.18 -0.13
CA ILE A 1062 20.48 -7.58 -0.55
C ILE A 1062 21.47 -7.86 -1.69
N SER A 1063 21.99 -9.09 -1.74
CA SER A 1063 22.83 -9.60 -2.82
C SER A 1063 22.13 -10.74 -3.53
N VAL A 1064 21.89 -10.60 -4.84
CA VAL A 1064 21.30 -11.66 -5.69
C VAL A 1064 22.42 -12.32 -6.51
N LEU A 1065 22.52 -13.64 -6.42
CA LEU A 1065 23.54 -14.44 -7.11
C LEU A 1065 22.84 -15.50 -7.97
N LEU A 1066 22.79 -15.26 -9.28
CA LEU A 1066 22.18 -16.20 -10.22
C LEU A 1066 22.99 -17.51 -10.31
N GLY A 1067 22.31 -18.65 -10.38
CA GLY A 1067 22.88 -19.97 -10.57
C GLY A 1067 23.42 -20.18 -12.00
N ILE A 1068 24.11 -21.31 -12.19
CA ILE A 1068 24.47 -21.86 -13.51
C ILE A 1068 24.40 -23.40 -13.54
N GLY A 1069 23.62 -24.03 -12.65
CA GLY A 1069 23.30 -25.47 -12.71
C GLY A 1069 24.47 -26.45 -12.59
N ASN A 1070 25.50 -26.10 -11.81
CA ASN A 1070 26.66 -26.99 -11.58
C ASN A 1070 27.39 -26.74 -10.24
N GLY A 1071 26.64 -26.37 -9.19
CA GLY A 1071 27.17 -26.00 -7.87
C GLY A 1071 27.89 -24.64 -7.89
N LYS A 1072 27.51 -23.76 -8.81
CA LYS A 1072 28.17 -22.47 -9.03
C LYS A 1072 27.18 -21.36 -9.37
N PHE A 1073 27.63 -20.15 -9.08
CA PHE A 1073 26.87 -18.92 -9.19
C PHE A 1073 27.66 -17.86 -9.96
N GLN A 1074 26.94 -16.88 -10.50
CA GLN A 1074 27.47 -15.69 -11.14
C GLN A 1074 28.03 -14.70 -10.11
N ALA A 1075 28.53 -13.54 -10.56
CA ALA A 1075 28.87 -12.46 -9.64
C ALA A 1075 27.58 -11.83 -9.08
N GLN A 1076 27.61 -11.42 -7.81
CA GLN A 1076 26.46 -10.76 -7.18
C GLN A 1076 26.00 -9.51 -7.94
N ARG A 1077 24.68 -9.37 -8.08
CA ARG A 1077 24.02 -8.06 -8.15
C ARG A 1077 23.71 -7.60 -6.72
N THR A 1078 23.60 -6.29 -6.50
CA THR A 1078 23.35 -5.72 -5.17
C THR A 1078 22.28 -4.64 -5.27
N TYR A 1079 21.29 -4.72 -4.40
CA TYR A 1079 20.15 -3.79 -4.33
C TYR A 1079 20.08 -3.20 -2.91
N LYS A 1080 19.75 -1.91 -2.79
CA LYS A 1080 19.58 -1.23 -1.49
C LYS A 1080 18.25 -1.61 -0.85
N THR A 1081 18.25 -1.79 0.46
CA THR A 1081 17.07 -1.95 1.33
C THR A 1081 16.90 -0.70 2.20
N GLY A 1082 15.94 -0.72 3.13
CA GLY A 1082 16.02 0.05 4.37
C GLY A 1082 17.21 -0.36 5.25
N VAL A 1083 17.29 0.21 6.44
CA VAL A 1083 18.43 0.11 7.36
C VAL A 1083 18.40 -1.21 8.13
N ASN A 1084 19.57 -1.88 8.23
CA ASN A 1084 19.72 -3.14 8.95
C ASN A 1084 18.71 -4.23 8.50
N PRO A 1085 18.72 -4.63 7.22
CA PRO A 1085 17.83 -5.67 6.72
C PRO A 1085 18.13 -7.02 7.39
N THR A 1086 17.10 -7.79 7.75
CA THR A 1086 17.24 -8.97 8.63
C THR A 1086 16.77 -10.30 8.05
N SER A 1087 15.64 -10.34 7.35
CA SER A 1087 15.08 -11.54 6.72
C SER A 1087 14.63 -11.23 5.29
N VAL A 1088 14.45 -12.26 4.46
CA VAL A 1088 13.83 -12.12 3.13
C VAL A 1088 12.96 -13.33 2.81
N VAL A 1089 11.73 -13.06 2.37
CA VAL A 1089 10.80 -14.07 1.82
C VAL A 1089 10.73 -13.96 0.29
N ILE A 1090 10.30 -15.04 -0.34
CA ILE A 1090 10.16 -15.17 -1.79
C ILE A 1090 8.72 -15.62 -2.07
N GLY A 1091 8.00 -14.90 -2.92
CA GLY A 1091 6.62 -15.24 -3.26
C GLY A 1091 6.14 -14.51 -4.52
N ASP A 1092 5.14 -15.06 -5.21
CA ASP A 1092 4.46 -14.39 -6.31
C ASP A 1092 3.34 -13.52 -5.70
N LEU A 1093 3.63 -12.22 -5.49
CA LEU A 1093 2.77 -11.32 -4.72
C LEU A 1093 1.83 -10.50 -5.61
N ASN A 1094 2.17 -10.36 -6.90
CA ASN A 1094 1.35 -9.73 -7.94
C ASN A 1094 0.56 -10.74 -8.81
N LYS A 1095 0.76 -12.05 -8.59
CA LYS A 1095 0.15 -13.17 -9.34
C LYS A 1095 0.55 -13.23 -10.82
N ASP A 1096 1.71 -12.67 -11.18
CA ASP A 1096 2.27 -12.68 -12.54
C ASP A 1096 3.14 -13.91 -12.88
N ASN A 1097 3.25 -14.84 -11.92
CA ASN A 1097 3.98 -16.11 -12.01
C ASN A 1097 5.51 -15.95 -12.01
N LYS A 1098 6.02 -14.84 -11.45
CA LYS A 1098 7.44 -14.67 -11.10
C LYS A 1098 7.60 -14.49 -9.57
N PRO A 1099 8.73 -14.92 -8.98
CA PRO A 1099 9.00 -14.66 -7.58
C PRO A 1099 9.44 -13.20 -7.36
N ASP A 1100 8.65 -12.47 -6.59
CA ASP A 1100 9.01 -11.20 -5.94
C ASP A 1100 9.78 -11.47 -4.63
N LEU A 1101 10.36 -10.41 -4.04
CA LEU A 1101 11.11 -10.47 -2.77
C LEU A 1101 10.58 -9.42 -1.78
N VAL A 1102 10.40 -9.79 -0.50
CA VAL A 1102 10.12 -8.83 0.59
C VAL A 1102 11.17 -8.98 1.69
N VAL A 1103 11.76 -7.86 2.11
CA VAL A 1103 12.85 -7.79 3.10
C VAL A 1103 12.42 -6.97 4.32
N THR A 1104 12.64 -7.48 5.54
CA THR A 1104 12.41 -6.73 6.80
C THR A 1104 13.62 -5.87 7.17
N ASN A 1105 13.41 -4.62 7.59
CA ASN A 1105 14.48 -3.66 7.91
C ASN A 1105 14.35 -3.13 9.35
N SER A 1106 14.89 -3.85 10.34
CA SER A 1106 14.61 -3.61 11.77
C SER A 1106 15.32 -2.40 12.42
N LYS A 1107 15.51 -1.30 11.68
CA LYS A 1107 16.02 0.02 12.12
C LYS A 1107 15.54 1.21 11.27
N SER A 1108 14.84 0.96 10.18
CA SER A 1108 13.97 1.94 9.52
C SER A 1108 12.51 1.49 9.54
N ASP A 1109 12.26 0.37 10.22
CA ASP A 1109 10.97 -0.18 10.61
C ASP A 1109 9.98 -0.33 9.45
N ASP A 1110 10.55 -0.61 8.27
CA ASP A 1110 9.89 -0.76 6.98
C ASP A 1110 10.12 -2.16 6.35
N LEU A 1111 9.35 -2.44 5.29
CA LEU A 1111 9.55 -3.57 4.40
C LEU A 1111 10.01 -3.09 3.02
N SER A 1112 11.12 -3.62 2.51
CA SER A 1112 11.53 -3.39 1.12
C SER A 1112 10.99 -4.49 0.19
N LEU A 1113 10.00 -4.15 -0.65
CA LEU A 1113 9.46 -4.99 -1.72
C LEU A 1113 10.27 -4.81 -3.03
N TYR A 1114 10.60 -5.92 -3.69
CA TYR A 1114 11.18 -5.93 -5.04
C TYR A 1114 10.30 -6.76 -5.97
N VAL A 1115 9.53 -6.06 -6.82
CA VAL A 1115 8.68 -6.69 -7.84
C VAL A 1115 9.51 -7.13 -9.04
N ASN A 1116 9.31 -8.36 -9.51
CA ASN A 1116 10.15 -8.99 -10.52
C ASN A 1116 9.74 -8.62 -11.96
N ILE A 1117 10.00 -7.38 -12.35
CA ILE A 1117 9.52 -6.78 -13.62
C ILE A 1117 10.15 -7.33 -14.92
N CYS A 1118 11.12 -8.27 -14.87
CA CYS A 1118 11.92 -8.70 -16.03
C CYS A 1118 12.37 -10.17 -15.95
N GLU A 1119 12.83 -10.74 -17.07
CA GLU A 1119 13.62 -11.99 -17.08
C GLU A 1119 15.09 -11.71 -16.64
N GLY A 1120 15.32 -11.54 -15.33
CA GLY A 1120 16.60 -11.86 -14.66
C GLY A 1120 17.54 -10.76 -14.15
#